data_AF-A0A9X8RM23-F1
#
_entry.id   AF-A0A9X8RM23-F1
#
_cell.length_a   1.000
_cell.length_b   1.000
_cell.length_c   1.000
_cell.angle_alpha   90.00
_cell.angle_beta   90.00
_cell.angle_gamma   90.00
#
_symmetry.space_group_name_H-M   'P 1'
#
loop_
_entity.id
_entity.type
_entity.pdbx_description
1 polymer ?
#
loop_
_entity_poly.entity_id
_entity_poly.type
_entity_poly.pdbx_seq_one_letter_code
_entity_poly.pdbx_strand_id
1 'polypeptide(L)'
;MSQSKEDKIRSILEAKNIKSNFQNKENLSEFNEKKASKRAEDLLDVYYNTLSTADMEFPYWYNREYRKSDGDIPVVRRAKALKSAFSHMTPNIIPGEKIVMQKTRHYRGSFPMPWVSESFFVAQGEQMREEAKKLASNTADELTKFGSGGGNVTESFGNVVSIAGKFGMRKEEVPVLVKMAKEWVGKSVEDLGFHYEKMMPDYDLKENLMSTLICMFDSGYTLPQGREVINYFYPLNYGLDGIIEMAKECKKAVAGNASGDGLIGMDRLYFYEAVIQVIEGLQTWILNYAKHAKYLESIETDLEAKKEYSDLVEILEHIAHKQPRTFREALQLTYTIHIASVNEDAISGMSIGRFGQILYPWYEQDIEKGLITKEEVIELLELYRIKITCIDCFASAGVNGGVLSGNTFNTLSIGGLKEDGSTGANELEELLLEASMRCRTPQPSLTMLYDEKLPEDFLMKAAECTKLGSGYPAWVNNSNGTTFMMKQFADEGMTVEEARAFALGGCLETSPGCWKQLTLNGKTYSIAGGAGQSAGSGVHFIANPKILELVLMNGKDHRMNIQVFEPHNKPLDTYEEVIEVFKDYYKQAINVLERANNIELDIWRKFDTSIINSLLKPDCLDKGQHIGNMGYRYNATLNVETCGTVTMVNSFAALKKLVYDDKAFTIEEMKDAILNNFGFKDALEVGNYSMADQVKVDKTGKYDAIYKACLDAPKYGNNDLYADNILKNYEVWLSKVCEEAQSLYAKKMYPCQISVSTHGPQGAATLATADGRLSGTTYSDGSVSAYAGTDKNGVYALFESATIWDQAVVQNSQMNLKLHPTTIKGQQGTKKLLDLTRSYLRKGGFHIQYNVVDSETLKDAQKNPDNYRQLMVRVAGFTQYWCELGKPIQDEVIARTEYEGV
;
A
#
# COMPACT_ATOMS: atom_id res chain seq x y z
N MET A 1 -38.34 4.29 -5.82
CA MET A 1 -39.37 5.35 -5.73
C MET A 1 -40.76 4.71 -5.81
N SER A 2 -41.79 5.30 -5.20
CA SER A 2 -43.17 4.82 -5.41
C SER A 2 -43.61 5.12 -6.84
N GLN A 3 -44.31 4.19 -7.48
CA GLN A 3 -44.75 4.27 -8.88
C GLN A 3 -45.52 5.56 -9.19
N SER A 4 -46.26 6.10 -8.22
CA SER A 4 -46.98 7.37 -8.39
C SER A 4 -46.10 8.63 -8.51
N LYS A 5 -44.83 8.58 -8.08
CA LYS A 5 -43.88 9.69 -8.29
C LYS A 5 -43.28 9.66 -9.70
N GLU A 6 -43.01 8.47 -10.24
CA GLU A 6 -42.51 8.32 -11.61
C GLU A 6 -43.54 8.82 -12.64
N ASP A 7 -44.81 8.48 -12.46
CA ASP A 7 -45.89 8.95 -13.33
C ASP A 7 -46.05 10.48 -13.28
N LYS A 8 -45.85 11.08 -12.11
CA LYS A 8 -45.91 12.53 -11.93
C LYS A 8 -44.74 13.24 -12.60
N ILE A 9 -43.55 12.66 -12.57
CA ILE A 9 -42.37 13.18 -13.27
C ILE A 9 -42.53 13.02 -14.78
N ARG A 10 -43.06 11.90 -15.25
CA ARG A 10 -43.34 11.65 -16.68
C ARG A 10 -44.29 12.69 -17.27
N SER A 11 -45.40 12.97 -16.58
CA SER A 11 -46.36 13.98 -17.02
C SER A 11 -45.79 15.40 -17.04
N ILE A 12 -44.88 15.74 -16.12
CA ILE A 12 -44.19 17.04 -16.12
C ILE A 12 -43.19 17.15 -17.28
N LEU A 13 -42.50 16.07 -17.64
CA LEU A 13 -41.53 16.04 -18.73
C LEU A 13 -42.21 16.08 -20.11
N GLU A 14 -43.33 15.36 -20.27
CA GLU A 14 -44.16 15.39 -21.48
C GLU A 14 -44.77 16.78 -21.74
N ALA A 15 -45.23 17.46 -20.69
CA ALA A 15 -45.73 18.84 -20.79
C ALA A 15 -44.65 19.86 -21.24
N LYS A 16 -43.37 19.49 -21.13
CA LYS A 16 -42.22 20.32 -21.55
C LYS A 16 -41.58 19.85 -22.87
N ASN A 17 -42.18 18.90 -23.59
CA ASN A 17 -41.60 18.30 -24.80
C ASN A 17 -40.20 17.68 -24.59
N ILE A 18 -39.87 17.28 -23.36
CA ILE A 18 -38.62 16.59 -23.03
C ILE A 18 -38.90 15.08 -23.06
N LYS A 19 -38.33 14.36 -24.03
CA LYS A 19 -38.49 12.91 -24.12
C LYS A 19 -37.87 12.22 -22.90
N SER A 20 -38.68 11.56 -22.07
CA SER A 20 -38.18 10.77 -20.94
C SER A 20 -37.63 9.44 -21.44
N ASN A 21 -36.34 9.19 -21.26
CA ASN A 21 -35.71 7.89 -21.49
C ASN A 21 -35.75 7.01 -20.21
N PHE A 22 -36.93 6.87 -19.59
CA PHE A 22 -37.15 5.74 -18.67
C PHE A 22 -37.34 4.48 -19.51
N GLN A 23 -36.25 4.00 -20.10
CA GLN A 23 -36.17 2.66 -20.69
C GLN A 23 -35.75 1.66 -19.60
N ASN A 24 -36.35 0.47 -19.69
CA ASN A 24 -36.14 -0.69 -18.83
C ASN A 24 -34.69 -0.83 -18.33
N LYS A 25 -34.54 -1.19 -17.05
CA LYS A 25 -33.30 -1.60 -16.37
C LYS A 25 -32.54 -2.78 -17.03
N GLU A 26 -32.98 -3.26 -18.19
CA GLU A 26 -32.42 -4.45 -18.87
C GLU A 26 -31.39 -4.13 -19.98
N ASN A 27 -31.10 -2.87 -20.29
CA ASN A 27 -30.13 -2.49 -21.34
C ASN A 27 -28.86 -1.77 -20.81
N LEU A 28 -28.36 -2.20 -19.63
CA LEU A 28 -26.96 -2.00 -19.22
C LEU A 28 -26.01 -3.06 -19.83
N SER A 29 -26.54 -3.96 -20.67
CA SER A 29 -25.95 -5.24 -21.10
C SER A 29 -25.03 -5.19 -22.33
N GLU A 30 -24.49 -4.03 -22.72
CA GLU A 30 -23.44 -3.98 -23.77
C GLU A 30 -22.00 -3.99 -23.21
N PHE A 31 -21.84 -4.26 -21.91
CA PHE A 31 -20.62 -4.89 -21.42
C PHE A 31 -20.86 -6.40 -21.55
N ASN A 32 -20.27 -7.05 -22.56
CA ASN A 32 -20.14 -8.52 -22.53
C ASN A 32 -19.35 -8.84 -21.26
N GLU A 33 -20.05 -9.15 -20.17
CA GLU A 33 -19.43 -9.43 -18.88
C GLU A 33 -18.58 -10.69 -19.07
N LYS A 34 -17.27 -10.47 -19.11
CA LYS A 34 -16.31 -11.56 -19.28
C LYS A 34 -16.34 -12.35 -17.98
N LYS A 35 -16.78 -13.60 -18.06
CA LYS A 35 -16.87 -14.46 -16.88
C LYS A 35 -15.51 -15.08 -16.60
N ALA A 36 -15.24 -15.24 -15.31
CA ALA A 36 -14.12 -16.06 -14.87
C ALA A 36 -14.35 -17.53 -15.25
N SER A 37 -13.29 -18.32 -15.23
CA SER A 37 -13.41 -19.78 -15.26
C SER A 37 -14.30 -20.26 -14.11
N LYS A 38 -15.03 -21.37 -14.33
CA LYS A 38 -15.92 -21.94 -13.31
C LYS A 38 -15.18 -22.22 -11.99
N ARG A 39 -13.94 -22.68 -12.10
CA ARG A 39 -13.04 -22.95 -10.98
C ARG A 39 -12.69 -21.68 -10.18
N ALA A 40 -12.41 -20.57 -10.87
CA ALA A 40 -12.15 -19.30 -10.21
C ALA A 40 -13.41 -18.77 -9.51
N GLU A 41 -14.60 -18.94 -10.09
CA GLU A 41 -15.87 -18.61 -9.40
C GLU A 41 -16.04 -19.44 -8.12
N ASP A 42 -15.81 -20.76 -8.17
CA ASP A 42 -15.96 -21.64 -7.00
C ASP A 42 -14.98 -21.28 -5.87
N LEU A 43 -13.73 -20.95 -6.20
CA LEU A 43 -12.73 -20.54 -5.21
C LEU A 43 -12.99 -19.13 -4.67
N LEU A 44 -13.57 -18.24 -5.47
CA LEU A 44 -14.05 -16.95 -4.97
C LEU A 44 -15.23 -17.12 -4.01
N ASP A 45 -16.14 -18.05 -4.25
CA ASP A 45 -17.21 -18.37 -3.31
C ASP A 45 -16.64 -18.86 -1.97
N VAL A 46 -15.58 -19.67 -1.98
CA VAL A 46 -14.84 -20.04 -0.76
C VAL A 46 -14.22 -18.80 -0.10
N TYR A 47 -13.57 -17.92 -0.87
CA TYR A 47 -12.99 -16.67 -0.37
C TYR A 47 -14.04 -15.77 0.30
N TYR A 48 -15.21 -15.58 -0.32
CA TYR A 48 -16.26 -14.69 0.19
C TYR A 48 -16.83 -15.14 1.53
N ASN A 49 -16.79 -16.45 1.79
CA ASN A 49 -17.23 -17.08 3.03
C ASN A 49 -16.09 -17.29 4.05
N THR A 50 -14.87 -16.86 3.72
CA THR A 50 -13.71 -16.99 4.61
C THR A 50 -13.46 -15.70 5.39
N LEU A 51 -13.17 -15.87 6.68
CA LEU A 51 -12.77 -14.80 7.59
C LEU A 51 -11.25 -14.63 7.65
N SER A 52 -10.79 -13.40 7.82
CA SER A 52 -9.40 -13.06 8.13
C SER A 52 -9.04 -13.70 9.47
N THR A 53 -8.05 -14.59 9.46
CA THR A 53 -7.75 -15.48 10.59
C THR A 53 -6.30 -15.34 11.02
N ALA A 54 -6.06 -15.16 12.32
CA ALA A 54 -4.73 -15.23 12.91
C ALA A 54 -4.53 -16.57 13.63
N ASP A 55 -3.37 -17.21 13.41
CA ASP A 55 -2.98 -18.43 14.13
C ASP A 55 -1.55 -18.35 14.71
N MET A 56 -1.19 -19.35 15.51
CA MET A 56 0.06 -19.39 16.27
C MET A 56 1.08 -20.43 15.78
N GLU A 57 0.84 -21.15 14.68
CA GLU A 57 1.77 -22.20 14.21
C GLU A 57 3.15 -21.63 13.85
N PHE A 58 3.20 -20.65 12.93
CA PHE A 58 4.46 -20.04 12.53
C PHE A 58 5.18 -19.36 13.70
N PRO A 59 4.51 -18.49 14.50
CA PRO A 59 5.18 -17.84 15.62
C PRO A 59 5.69 -18.84 16.66
N TYR A 60 4.92 -19.89 16.96
CA TYR A 60 5.34 -20.90 17.92
C TYR A 60 6.66 -21.57 17.52
N TRP A 61 6.76 -22.03 16.27
CA TRP A 61 7.94 -22.73 15.77
C TRP A 61 9.14 -21.81 15.60
N TYR A 62 8.90 -20.56 15.20
CA TYR A 62 9.92 -19.52 15.16
C TYR A 62 10.49 -19.29 16.56
N ASN A 63 9.64 -18.91 17.53
CA ASN A 63 10.05 -18.55 18.89
C ASN A 63 10.71 -19.74 19.63
N ARG A 64 10.22 -20.96 19.38
CA ARG A 64 10.82 -22.17 19.97
C ARG A 64 12.27 -22.37 19.53
N GLU A 65 12.55 -22.29 18.23
CA GLU A 65 13.91 -22.50 17.73
C GLU A 65 14.81 -21.29 18.00
N TYR A 66 14.25 -20.08 17.97
CA TYR A 66 14.96 -18.86 18.36
C TYR A 66 15.50 -18.96 19.79
N ARG A 67 14.69 -19.45 20.75
CA ARG A 67 15.15 -19.70 22.13
C ARG A 67 16.21 -20.78 22.22
N LYS A 68 16.06 -21.86 21.45
CA LYS A 68 17.03 -22.98 21.44
C LYS A 68 18.39 -22.56 20.88
N SER A 69 18.40 -21.60 19.97
CA SER A 69 19.60 -21.08 19.32
C SER A 69 20.16 -19.82 20.00
N ASP A 70 19.91 -19.64 21.30
CA ASP A 70 20.48 -18.53 22.06
C ASP A 70 22.00 -18.61 22.11
N GLY A 71 22.67 -17.49 21.81
CA GLY A 71 24.13 -17.41 21.67
C GLY A 71 24.68 -17.60 20.25
N ASP A 72 23.85 -18.01 19.28
CA ASP A 72 24.25 -17.95 17.87
C ASP A 72 24.38 -16.51 17.37
N ILE A 73 25.15 -16.33 16.29
CA ILE A 73 25.21 -15.06 15.55
C ILE A 73 23.78 -14.68 15.10
N PRO A 74 23.32 -13.42 15.32
CA PRO A 74 21.91 -13.03 15.11
C PRO A 74 21.32 -13.45 13.76
N VAL A 75 22.01 -13.22 12.64
CA VAL A 75 21.52 -13.60 11.30
C VAL A 75 21.37 -15.12 11.15
N VAL A 76 22.26 -15.92 11.75
CA VAL A 76 22.16 -17.40 11.71
C VAL A 76 21.05 -17.89 12.64
N ARG A 77 20.89 -17.26 13.81
CA ARG A 77 19.80 -17.54 14.76
C ARG A 77 18.44 -17.30 14.12
N ARG A 78 18.27 -16.14 13.46
CA ARG A 78 17.10 -15.78 12.66
C ARG A 78 16.84 -16.81 11.57
N ALA A 79 17.87 -17.23 10.83
CA ALA A 79 17.77 -18.25 9.79
C ALA A 79 17.25 -19.60 10.30
N LYS A 80 17.78 -20.08 11.43
CA LYS A 80 17.34 -21.32 12.07
C LYS A 80 15.89 -21.24 12.54
N ALA A 81 15.49 -20.10 13.08
CA ALA A 81 14.11 -19.86 13.52
C ALA A 81 13.14 -19.83 12.33
N LEU A 82 13.48 -19.15 11.23
CA LEU A 82 12.72 -19.18 9.97
C LEU A 82 12.63 -20.59 9.40
N LYS A 83 13.77 -21.31 9.31
CA LYS A 83 13.82 -22.70 8.86
C LYS A 83 12.85 -23.57 9.65
N SER A 84 12.87 -23.46 10.98
CA SER A 84 11.95 -24.17 11.87
C SER A 84 10.50 -23.80 11.58
N ALA A 85 10.17 -22.51 11.47
CA ALA A 85 8.82 -22.07 11.21
C ALA A 85 8.25 -22.64 9.89
N PHE A 86 8.95 -22.45 8.77
CA PHE A 86 8.54 -22.98 7.46
C PHE A 86 8.42 -24.52 7.45
N SER A 87 9.36 -25.23 8.08
CA SER A 87 9.39 -26.69 8.06
C SER A 87 8.24 -27.37 8.81
N HIS A 88 7.55 -26.64 9.71
CA HIS A 88 6.55 -27.22 10.60
C HIS A 88 5.14 -26.64 10.43
N MET A 89 4.94 -25.71 9.48
CA MET A 89 3.61 -25.24 9.13
C MET A 89 2.74 -26.37 8.58
N THR A 90 1.47 -26.37 8.97
CA THR A 90 0.48 -27.28 8.39
C THR A 90 0.14 -26.85 6.96
N PRO A 91 0.40 -27.70 5.94
CA PRO A 91 -0.04 -27.41 4.58
C PRO A 91 -1.57 -27.57 4.46
N ASN A 92 -2.20 -26.71 3.67
CA ASN A 92 -3.62 -26.83 3.33
C ASN A 92 -3.80 -26.50 1.85
N ILE A 93 -4.50 -27.38 1.13
CA ILE A 93 -4.82 -27.24 -0.29
C ILE A 93 -6.35 -27.25 -0.40
N ILE A 94 -6.91 -26.18 -0.94
CA ILE A 94 -8.36 -26.07 -1.12
C ILE A 94 -8.74 -26.81 -2.40
N PRO A 95 -9.82 -27.64 -2.39
CA PRO A 95 -10.28 -28.33 -3.58
C PRO A 95 -10.45 -27.37 -4.76
N GLY A 96 -9.91 -27.77 -5.91
CA GLY A 96 -9.91 -26.96 -7.13
C GLY A 96 -8.68 -26.06 -7.33
N GLU A 97 -7.80 -25.88 -6.33
CA GLU A 97 -6.59 -25.10 -6.51
C GLU A 97 -5.59 -25.75 -7.50
N LYS A 98 -5.15 -24.98 -8.50
CA LYS A 98 -4.01 -25.34 -9.37
C LYS A 98 -2.69 -24.68 -8.95
N ILE A 99 -2.77 -23.63 -8.13
CA ILE A 99 -1.67 -22.91 -7.49
C ILE A 99 -1.94 -22.97 -5.99
N VAL A 100 -1.00 -23.53 -5.23
CA VAL A 100 -1.17 -23.84 -3.81
C VAL A 100 -0.18 -23.07 -2.95
N MET A 101 -0.27 -23.28 -1.63
CA MET A 101 0.43 -22.55 -0.57
C MET A 101 -0.28 -21.27 -0.12
N GLN A 102 -0.09 -20.90 1.13
CA GLN A 102 -0.61 -19.66 1.73
C GLN A 102 0.16 -19.38 3.02
N LYS A 103 -0.04 -18.18 3.59
CA LYS A 103 0.73 -17.71 4.75
C LYS A 103 0.59 -18.60 5.98
N THR A 104 -0.58 -19.22 6.20
CA THR A 104 -0.85 -20.16 7.30
C THR A 104 -1.61 -21.39 6.78
N ARG A 105 -2.22 -22.18 7.67
CA ARG A 105 -3.18 -23.23 7.25
C ARG A 105 -4.55 -22.66 6.85
N HIS A 106 -4.80 -21.37 7.08
CA HIS A 106 -6.04 -20.68 6.73
C HIS A 106 -5.94 -19.97 5.38
N TYR A 107 -7.05 -19.87 4.64
CA TYR A 107 -7.03 -19.27 3.31
C TYR A 107 -6.68 -17.78 3.37
N ARG A 108 -7.42 -17.00 4.20
CA ARG A 108 -7.08 -15.62 4.60
C ARG A 108 -6.32 -15.62 5.92
N GLY A 109 -5.14 -16.22 5.91
CA GLY A 109 -4.33 -16.47 7.09
C GLY A 109 -3.24 -15.43 7.31
N SER A 110 -3.03 -15.03 8.56
CA SER A 110 -1.85 -14.28 8.99
C SER A 110 -1.45 -14.69 10.43
N PHE A 111 -0.40 -14.10 10.98
CA PHE A 111 0.07 -14.45 12.33
C PHE A 111 0.84 -13.31 12.99
N PRO A 112 0.81 -13.20 14.33
CA PRO A 112 1.55 -12.17 15.07
C PRO A 112 3.06 -12.44 15.09
N MET A 113 3.85 -11.37 15.11
CA MET A 113 5.31 -11.42 15.19
C MET A 113 5.81 -10.69 16.45
N PRO A 114 5.68 -11.29 17.64
CA PRO A 114 6.01 -10.63 18.91
C PRO A 114 7.48 -10.24 19.06
N TRP A 115 8.38 -10.75 18.22
CA TRP A 115 9.77 -10.30 18.17
C TRP A 115 9.95 -8.96 17.45
N VAL A 116 8.97 -8.55 16.64
CA VAL A 116 8.93 -7.22 16.00
C VAL A 116 8.16 -6.26 16.89
N SER A 117 6.90 -6.57 17.17
CA SER A 117 6.02 -5.76 18.03
C SER A 117 5.00 -6.65 18.74
N GLU A 118 4.75 -6.37 20.00
CA GLU A 118 3.86 -7.09 20.89
C GLU A 118 2.85 -6.21 21.62
N SER A 119 3.10 -4.90 21.72
CA SER A 119 2.35 -4.01 22.61
C SER A 119 0.83 -4.03 22.34
N PHE A 120 0.44 -3.96 21.06
CA PHE A 120 -0.95 -3.79 20.63
C PHE A 120 -1.83 -5.03 20.88
N PHE A 121 -1.25 -6.21 21.09
CA PHE A 121 -1.99 -7.43 21.47
C PHE A 121 -1.67 -7.94 22.87
N VAL A 122 -0.61 -7.46 23.54
CA VAL A 122 -0.41 -7.70 24.97
C VAL A 122 -1.29 -6.79 25.84
N ALA A 123 -1.57 -5.56 25.40
CA ALA A 123 -2.45 -4.61 26.10
C ALA A 123 -3.91 -5.10 26.28
N GLN A 124 -4.29 -6.19 25.60
CA GLN A 124 -5.57 -6.87 25.76
C GLN A 124 -5.61 -7.83 26.98
N GLY A 125 -4.48 -8.06 27.66
CA GLY A 125 -4.36 -8.78 28.94
C GLY A 125 -4.01 -7.85 30.11
N GLU A 126 -4.60 -8.08 31.29
CA GLU A 126 -4.48 -7.18 32.45
C GLU A 126 -3.04 -6.93 32.94
N GLN A 127 -2.85 -5.72 33.52
CA GLN A 127 -1.64 -5.02 34.00
C GLN A 127 -0.89 -4.11 33.01
N MET A 128 -0.72 -4.43 31.72
CA MET A 128 -0.03 -3.53 30.76
C MET A 128 -0.90 -2.41 30.19
N ARG A 129 -2.19 -2.42 30.51
CA ARG A 129 -3.20 -1.50 29.96
C ARG A 129 -3.03 -0.04 30.40
N GLU A 130 -2.31 0.25 31.48
CA GLU A 130 -2.11 1.64 31.95
C GLU A 130 -0.87 2.33 31.35
N GLU A 131 0.23 1.60 31.14
CA GLU A 131 1.42 2.12 30.45
C GLU A 131 1.19 2.17 28.93
N ALA A 132 0.53 1.15 28.36
CA ALA A 132 0.18 1.14 26.94
C ALA A 132 -0.72 2.32 26.56
N LYS A 133 -1.66 2.75 27.42
CA LYS A 133 -2.54 3.91 27.19
C LYS A 133 -1.80 5.22 26.89
N LYS A 134 -0.50 5.32 27.22
CA LYS A 134 0.32 6.51 26.93
C LYS A 134 0.99 6.46 25.56
N LEU A 135 1.01 5.31 24.89
CA LEU A 135 1.65 5.12 23.58
C LEU A 135 0.76 5.61 22.44
N ALA A 136 1.37 6.25 21.45
CA ALA A 136 0.72 6.82 20.28
C ALA A 136 -0.02 5.81 19.40
N SER A 137 0.42 4.55 19.38
CA SER A 137 -0.25 3.45 18.66
C SER A 137 -1.73 3.31 19.07
N ASN A 138 -2.08 3.65 20.32
CA ASN A 138 -3.47 3.62 20.77
C ASN A 138 -4.34 4.74 20.18
N THR A 139 -3.81 5.96 19.96
CA THR A 139 -4.62 7.04 19.36
C THR A 139 -4.92 6.77 17.89
N ALA A 140 -3.95 6.22 17.15
CA ALA A 140 -4.17 5.78 15.77
C ALA A 140 -5.22 4.67 15.71
N ASP A 141 -5.14 3.69 16.61
CA ASP A 141 -6.09 2.57 16.73
C ASP A 141 -7.51 3.07 17.09
N GLU A 142 -7.63 4.01 18.04
CA GLU A 142 -8.91 4.58 18.50
C GLU A 142 -9.65 5.37 17.42
N LEU A 143 -8.92 6.14 16.61
CA LEU A 143 -9.50 6.96 15.53
C LEU A 143 -9.68 6.18 14.22
N THR A 144 -9.16 4.96 14.16
CA THR A 144 -9.32 4.07 13.01
C THR A 144 -10.62 3.28 13.11
N LYS A 145 -11.30 3.14 11.96
CA LYS A 145 -12.51 2.31 11.84
C LYS A 145 -12.33 1.28 10.75
N PHE A 146 -12.68 0.02 11.05
CA PHE A 146 -12.82 -1.06 10.07
C PHE A 146 -14.25 -1.13 9.54
N GLY A 147 -14.40 -1.64 8.31
CA GLY A 147 -15.69 -2.18 7.87
C GLY A 147 -15.96 -3.49 8.59
N SER A 148 -17.16 -3.63 9.17
CA SER A 148 -17.60 -4.85 9.88
C SER A 148 -18.12 -5.94 8.94
N GLY A 149 -18.14 -5.69 7.62
CA GLY A 149 -18.60 -6.65 6.62
C GLY A 149 -17.46 -7.47 6.01
N GLY A 150 -17.83 -8.34 5.05
CA GLY A 150 -16.89 -9.17 4.32
C GLY A 150 -16.17 -10.19 5.21
N GLY A 151 -14.85 -10.26 5.10
CA GLY A 151 -14.03 -11.19 5.88
C GLY A 151 -13.40 -10.61 7.14
N ASN A 152 -13.68 -9.37 7.54
CA ASN A 152 -13.10 -8.80 8.76
C ASN A 152 -13.80 -9.36 10.01
N VAL A 153 -13.03 -9.71 11.04
CA VAL A 153 -13.52 -10.08 12.37
C VAL A 153 -13.28 -8.91 13.31
N THR A 154 -14.21 -7.95 13.32
CA THR A 154 -14.11 -6.75 14.14
C THR A 154 -14.53 -6.99 15.59
N GLU A 155 -15.36 -7.99 15.85
CA GLU A 155 -15.87 -8.36 17.17
C GLU A 155 -15.69 -9.85 17.46
N SER A 156 -15.58 -10.22 18.74
CA SER A 156 -15.46 -11.63 19.16
C SER A 156 -16.82 -12.31 19.11
N PHE A 157 -16.88 -13.55 18.64
CA PHE A 157 -18.11 -14.34 18.58
C PHE A 157 -17.83 -15.83 18.78
N GLY A 158 -18.72 -16.54 19.49
CA GLY A 158 -18.56 -17.97 19.77
C GLY A 158 -17.19 -18.31 20.39
N ASN A 159 -16.39 -19.11 19.67
CA ASN A 159 -15.03 -19.50 20.05
C ASN A 159 -13.93 -18.72 19.31
N VAL A 160 -14.27 -17.58 18.70
CA VAL A 160 -13.36 -16.70 17.96
C VAL A 160 -13.22 -15.38 18.71
N VAL A 161 -11.99 -14.95 18.93
CA VAL A 161 -11.62 -13.68 19.55
C VAL A 161 -11.12 -12.73 18.46
N SER A 162 -11.67 -11.50 18.42
CA SER A 162 -11.15 -10.43 17.55
C SER A 162 -9.83 -9.90 18.10
N ILE A 163 -8.77 -9.99 17.30
CA ILE A 163 -7.43 -9.49 17.58
C ILE A 163 -7.12 -8.34 16.61
N ALA A 164 -6.55 -7.25 17.14
CA ALA A 164 -6.22 -6.04 16.38
C ALA A 164 -7.38 -5.45 15.55
N GLY A 165 -8.63 -5.69 15.98
CA GLY A 165 -9.84 -5.16 15.33
C GLY A 165 -10.17 -5.77 13.95
N LYS A 166 -9.44 -6.81 13.49
CA LYS A 166 -9.65 -7.41 12.16
C LYS A 166 -9.56 -8.95 12.14
N PHE A 167 -8.69 -9.55 12.96
CA PHE A 167 -8.37 -10.97 12.82
C PHE A 167 -9.13 -11.84 13.81
N GLY A 168 -9.78 -12.88 13.32
CA GLY A 168 -10.33 -13.93 14.18
C GLY A 168 -9.22 -14.87 14.64
N MET A 169 -9.03 -15.02 15.94
CA MET A 169 -8.17 -16.05 16.52
C MET A 169 -9.04 -17.02 17.33
N ARG A 170 -8.77 -18.32 17.19
CA ARG A 170 -9.48 -19.33 18.00
C ARG A 170 -9.12 -19.16 19.48
N LYS A 171 -10.12 -19.24 20.36
CA LYS A 171 -9.96 -18.96 21.81
C LYS A 171 -8.89 -19.82 22.48
N GLU A 172 -8.69 -21.05 22.02
CA GLU A 172 -7.65 -21.96 22.51
C GLU A 172 -6.21 -21.54 22.13
N GLU A 173 -6.03 -20.69 21.13
CA GLU A 173 -4.71 -20.19 20.72
C GLU A 173 -4.32 -18.89 21.46
N VAL A 174 -5.30 -18.17 22.02
CA VAL A 174 -5.05 -16.93 22.77
C VAL A 174 -4.05 -17.12 23.93
N PRO A 175 -4.11 -18.19 24.75
CA PRO A 175 -3.08 -18.44 25.76
C PRO A 175 -1.66 -18.63 25.18
N VAL A 176 -1.55 -19.19 23.97
CA VAL A 176 -0.25 -19.37 23.28
C VAL A 176 0.28 -18.00 22.84
N LEU A 177 -0.58 -17.17 22.25
CA LEU A 177 -0.28 -15.78 21.90
C LEU A 177 0.23 -15.00 23.12
N VAL A 178 -0.56 -14.95 24.20
CA VAL A 178 -0.21 -14.18 25.40
C VAL A 178 1.08 -14.67 26.03
N LYS A 179 1.28 -15.99 26.11
CA LYS A 179 2.52 -16.55 26.66
C LYS A 179 3.72 -16.12 25.84
N MET A 180 3.64 -16.25 24.51
CA MET A 180 4.74 -15.87 23.63
C MET A 180 5.03 -14.39 23.66
N ALA A 181 4.01 -13.54 23.57
CA ALA A 181 4.17 -12.11 23.58
C ALA A 181 4.90 -11.62 24.85
N LYS A 182 4.54 -12.18 26.02
CA LYS A 182 5.24 -11.92 27.30
C LYS A 182 6.71 -12.33 27.32
N GLU A 183 7.15 -13.28 26.48
CA GLU A 183 8.56 -13.69 26.41
C GLU A 183 9.43 -12.63 25.71
N TRP A 184 8.81 -11.80 24.86
CA TRP A 184 9.45 -10.77 24.02
C TRP A 184 9.42 -9.37 24.63
N VAL A 185 8.57 -9.11 25.63
CA VAL A 185 8.57 -7.87 26.40
C VAL A 185 9.99 -7.54 26.88
N GLY A 186 10.42 -6.33 26.56
CA GLY A 186 11.75 -5.75 26.81
C GLY A 186 12.82 -6.19 25.80
N LYS A 187 12.46 -6.89 24.73
CA LYS A 187 13.40 -7.48 23.76
C LYS A 187 12.98 -7.37 22.30
N SER A 188 11.72 -7.05 22.01
CA SER A 188 11.26 -6.87 20.64
C SER A 188 11.92 -5.66 19.98
N VAL A 189 11.80 -5.56 18.66
CA VAL A 189 12.25 -4.36 17.92
C VAL A 189 11.55 -3.11 18.46
N GLU A 190 10.25 -3.20 18.73
CA GLU A 190 9.44 -2.14 19.34
C GLU A 190 10.00 -1.69 20.71
N ASP A 191 10.14 -2.61 21.66
CA ASP A 191 10.57 -2.26 23.02
C ASP A 191 12.02 -1.76 23.07
N LEU A 192 12.90 -2.32 22.24
CA LEU A 192 14.27 -1.84 22.09
C LEU A 192 14.30 -0.46 21.42
N GLY A 193 13.45 -0.22 20.41
CA GLY A 193 13.27 1.09 19.77
C GLY A 193 12.93 2.15 20.80
N PHE A 194 11.85 1.94 21.54
CA PHE A 194 11.44 2.82 22.63
C PHE A 194 12.51 3.01 23.71
N HIS A 195 13.29 1.99 24.02
CA HIS A 195 14.37 2.12 24.99
C HIS A 195 15.44 3.13 24.55
N TYR A 196 15.88 3.05 23.29
CA TYR A 196 16.94 3.91 22.77
C TYR A 196 16.44 5.28 22.29
N GLU A 197 15.23 5.39 21.76
CA GLU A 197 14.63 6.66 21.38
C GLU A 197 14.45 7.60 22.58
N LYS A 198 14.16 7.06 23.78
CA LYS A 198 14.08 7.84 25.04
C LYS A 198 15.39 8.56 25.39
N MET A 199 16.51 8.18 24.77
CA MET A 199 17.80 8.85 24.95
C MET A 199 17.96 10.07 24.04
N MET A 200 17.05 10.29 23.08
CA MET A 200 17.05 11.48 22.25
C MET A 200 16.72 12.73 23.08
N PRO A 201 17.42 13.85 22.86
CA PRO A 201 17.20 15.08 23.62
C PRO A 201 15.80 15.67 23.47
N ASP A 202 15.10 15.33 22.39
CA ASP A 202 13.77 15.82 22.02
C ASP A 202 12.77 14.67 21.82
N TYR A 203 12.96 13.57 22.56
CA TYR A 203 12.02 12.45 22.60
C TYR A 203 10.59 12.89 22.97
N ASP A 204 10.43 13.85 23.88
CA ASP A 204 9.10 14.35 24.27
C ASP A 204 8.36 14.99 23.07
N LEU A 205 9.08 15.67 22.17
CA LEU A 205 8.49 16.18 20.93
C LEU A 205 8.06 15.01 20.03
N LYS A 206 8.88 13.96 19.89
CA LYS A 206 8.51 12.75 19.14
C LYS A 206 7.21 12.16 19.67
N GLU A 207 7.11 11.93 20.98
CA GLU A 207 5.91 11.37 21.59
C GLU A 207 4.69 12.26 21.39
N ASN A 208 4.85 13.59 21.47
CA ASN A 208 3.76 14.53 21.18
C ASN A 208 3.32 14.46 19.71
N LEU A 209 4.26 14.37 18.76
CA LEU A 209 3.94 14.24 17.33
C LEU A 209 3.16 12.96 17.03
N MET A 210 3.57 11.86 17.65
CA MET A 210 2.93 10.56 17.47
C MET A 210 1.55 10.51 18.15
N SER A 211 1.45 10.93 19.42
CA SER A 211 0.18 10.87 20.19
C SER A 211 -0.90 11.82 19.67
N THR A 212 -0.53 12.89 18.95
CA THR A 212 -1.47 13.81 18.30
C THR A 212 -1.78 13.44 16.84
N LEU A 213 -1.21 12.33 16.33
CA LEU A 213 -1.30 11.86 14.95
C LEU A 213 -0.79 12.87 13.90
N ILE A 214 0.18 13.69 14.28
CA ILE A 214 0.94 14.48 13.30
C ILE A 214 1.79 13.54 12.45
N CYS A 215 2.36 12.49 13.05
CA CYS A 215 2.91 11.35 12.34
C CYS A 215 2.02 10.12 12.59
N MET A 216 1.70 9.36 11.55
CA MET A 216 0.69 8.30 11.63
C MET A 216 1.16 7.05 12.39
N PHE A 217 2.40 6.59 12.16
CA PHE A 217 2.97 5.39 12.80
C PHE A 217 4.50 5.37 12.69
N ASP A 218 5.15 4.46 13.43
CA ASP A 218 6.61 4.29 13.52
C ASP A 218 7.14 3.27 12.50
N SER A 219 8.36 3.41 11.98
CA SER A 219 8.86 2.61 10.84
C SER A 219 9.33 1.20 11.23
N GLY A 220 10.20 1.09 12.24
CA GLY A 220 11.09 -0.07 12.33
C GLY A 220 10.43 -1.35 12.84
N TYR A 221 9.29 -1.25 13.51
CA TYR A 221 8.55 -2.39 14.04
C TYR A 221 7.11 -2.51 13.51
N THR A 222 6.64 -1.51 12.77
CA THR A 222 5.29 -1.56 12.20
C THR A 222 5.27 -2.31 10.88
N LEU A 223 6.09 -1.85 9.93
CA LEU A 223 6.23 -2.43 8.60
C LEU A 223 7.65 -2.17 8.07
N PRO A 224 8.69 -2.84 8.64
CA PRO A 224 10.09 -2.58 8.32
C PRO A 224 10.48 -2.94 6.87
N GLN A 225 9.68 -3.81 6.25
CA GLN A 225 9.83 -4.23 4.87
C GLN A 225 8.53 -4.00 4.09
N GLY A 226 8.63 -4.08 2.77
CA GLY A 226 7.53 -3.72 1.87
C GLY A 226 7.66 -2.29 1.35
N ARG A 227 6.63 -1.80 0.64
CA ARG A 227 6.74 -0.63 -0.25
C ARG A 227 7.98 -0.74 -1.14
N GLU A 228 8.23 -1.95 -1.63
CA GLU A 228 9.39 -2.32 -2.44
C GLU A 228 8.96 -3.37 -3.47
N VAL A 229 9.86 -3.72 -4.40
CA VAL A 229 9.61 -4.73 -5.43
C VAL A 229 10.46 -5.96 -5.13
N ILE A 230 9.86 -7.13 -5.09
CA ILE A 230 10.60 -8.39 -4.92
C ILE A 230 11.44 -8.71 -6.17
N ASN A 231 12.42 -9.61 -6.05
CA ASN A 231 13.19 -10.07 -7.20
C ASN A 231 13.18 -11.61 -7.24
N TYR A 232 12.63 -12.17 -8.32
CA TYR A 232 12.48 -13.61 -8.48
C TYR A 232 13.64 -14.27 -9.26
N PHE A 233 14.64 -13.50 -9.69
CA PHE A 233 15.68 -13.97 -10.60
C PHE A 233 16.39 -15.23 -10.09
N TYR A 234 16.89 -15.21 -8.85
CA TYR A 234 17.74 -16.30 -8.36
C TYR A 234 17.00 -17.65 -8.31
N PRO A 235 15.80 -17.78 -7.67
CA PRO A 235 15.06 -19.05 -7.69
C PRO A 235 14.67 -19.49 -9.11
N LEU A 236 14.27 -18.55 -9.96
CA LEU A 236 13.85 -18.84 -11.33
C LEU A 236 14.99 -19.26 -12.26
N ASN A 237 16.22 -18.78 -12.01
CA ASN A 237 17.38 -19.11 -12.84
C ASN A 237 18.13 -20.35 -12.34
N TYR A 238 18.29 -20.51 -11.03
CA TYR A 238 19.16 -21.54 -10.46
C TYR A 238 18.40 -22.69 -9.79
N GLY A 239 17.12 -22.51 -9.45
CA GLY A 239 16.44 -23.39 -8.50
C GLY A 239 17.01 -23.26 -7.08
N LEU A 240 16.33 -23.87 -6.11
CA LEU A 240 16.74 -23.76 -4.69
C LEU A 240 18.05 -24.50 -4.41
N ASP A 241 18.29 -25.67 -5.02
CA ASP A 241 19.56 -26.40 -4.89
C ASP A 241 20.73 -25.58 -5.46
N GLY A 242 20.53 -24.92 -6.60
CA GLY A 242 21.58 -24.13 -7.24
C GLY A 242 22.03 -22.96 -6.37
N ILE A 243 21.10 -22.31 -5.67
CA ILE A 243 21.43 -21.24 -4.72
C ILE A 243 22.13 -21.81 -3.47
N ILE A 244 21.72 -22.98 -2.97
CA ILE A 244 22.41 -23.65 -1.86
C ILE A 244 23.87 -23.96 -2.23
N GLU A 245 24.11 -24.52 -3.42
CA GLU A 245 25.48 -24.84 -3.86
C GLU A 245 26.31 -23.56 -4.05
N MET A 246 25.75 -22.51 -4.65
CA MET A 246 26.39 -21.19 -4.73
C MET A 246 26.75 -20.65 -3.34
N ALA A 247 25.83 -20.70 -2.39
CA ALA A 247 26.06 -20.25 -1.02
C ALA A 247 27.13 -21.09 -0.31
N LYS A 248 27.16 -22.42 -0.50
CA LYS A 248 28.20 -23.30 0.05
C LYS A 248 29.58 -22.97 -0.50
N GLU A 249 29.70 -22.73 -1.80
CA GLU A 249 30.95 -22.33 -2.44
C GLU A 249 31.43 -20.98 -1.91
N CYS A 250 30.55 -19.97 -1.88
CA CYS A 250 30.88 -18.64 -1.38
C CYS A 250 31.24 -18.68 0.12
N LYS A 251 30.47 -19.42 0.93
CA LYS A 251 30.75 -19.67 2.35
C LYS A 251 32.15 -20.24 2.55
N LYS A 252 32.53 -21.26 1.77
CA LYS A 252 33.87 -21.86 1.83
C LYS A 252 34.96 -20.88 1.45
N ALA A 253 34.73 -20.04 0.44
CA ALA A 253 35.71 -19.05 -0.02
C ALA A 253 35.98 -17.95 1.02
N VAL A 254 34.94 -17.49 1.74
CA VAL A 254 35.06 -16.37 2.69
C VAL A 254 35.32 -16.81 4.13
N ALA A 255 35.19 -18.10 4.46
CA ALA A 255 35.31 -18.60 5.83
C ALA A 255 36.66 -18.21 6.47
N GLY A 256 36.60 -17.44 7.56
CA GLY A 256 37.79 -16.97 8.29
C GLY A 256 38.53 -15.79 7.66
N ASN A 257 38.06 -15.27 6.51
CA ASN A 257 38.75 -14.26 5.72
C ASN A 257 37.97 -12.94 5.68
N ALA A 258 38.44 -11.92 6.38
CA ALA A 258 37.83 -10.58 6.37
C ALA A 258 38.02 -9.83 5.03
N SER A 259 39.00 -10.21 4.21
CA SER A 259 39.26 -9.64 2.87
C SER A 259 39.38 -8.11 2.82
N GLY A 260 39.99 -7.51 3.85
CA GLY A 260 40.22 -6.06 3.91
C GLY A 260 39.07 -5.24 4.50
N ASP A 261 37.93 -5.87 4.81
CA ASP A 261 36.82 -5.24 5.53
C ASP A 261 36.83 -5.67 6.99
N GLY A 262 37.28 -4.77 7.87
CA GLY A 262 37.41 -5.03 9.30
C GLY A 262 36.12 -4.94 10.10
N LEU A 263 34.99 -4.55 9.50
CA LEU A 263 33.71 -4.39 10.18
C LEU A 263 32.77 -5.54 9.86
N ILE A 264 32.51 -5.76 8.58
CA ILE A 264 31.49 -6.73 8.12
C ILE A 264 32.08 -7.80 7.20
N GLY A 265 33.40 -7.81 6.98
CA GLY A 265 34.05 -8.79 6.10
C GLY A 265 33.86 -10.24 6.54
N MET A 266 33.78 -10.48 7.86
CA MET A 266 33.48 -11.80 8.44
C MET A 266 32.00 -12.17 8.36
N ASP A 267 31.09 -11.19 8.28
CA ASP A 267 29.65 -11.43 8.24
C ASP A 267 29.20 -12.19 7.00
N ARG A 268 30.02 -12.17 5.93
CA ARG A 268 29.80 -12.95 4.71
C ARG A 268 29.66 -14.44 4.98
N LEU A 269 30.47 -14.99 5.89
CA LEU A 269 30.37 -16.39 6.29
C LEU A 269 28.98 -16.69 6.88
N TYR A 270 28.52 -15.81 7.78
CA TYR A 270 27.28 -15.99 8.51
C TYR A 270 26.06 -15.77 7.62
N PHE A 271 26.14 -14.81 6.69
CA PHE A 271 25.09 -14.59 5.70
C PHE A 271 24.90 -15.80 4.79
N TYR A 272 25.96 -16.37 4.21
CA TYR A 272 25.81 -17.55 3.36
C TYR A 272 25.32 -18.77 4.13
N GLU A 273 25.72 -18.93 5.39
CA GLU A 273 25.13 -19.95 6.28
C GLU A 273 23.63 -19.73 6.49
N ALA A 274 23.22 -18.48 6.74
CA ALA A 274 21.82 -18.12 6.92
C ALA A 274 20.99 -18.40 5.65
N VAL A 275 21.52 -18.10 4.46
CA VAL A 275 20.88 -18.42 3.17
C VAL A 275 20.63 -19.92 3.04
N ILE A 276 21.63 -20.76 3.34
CA ILE A 276 21.49 -22.22 3.26
C ILE A 276 20.37 -22.70 4.19
N GLN A 277 20.37 -22.27 5.47
CA GLN A 277 19.37 -22.70 6.45
C GLN A 277 17.96 -22.32 6.02
N VAL A 278 17.75 -21.07 5.56
CA VAL A 278 16.43 -20.60 5.14
C VAL A 278 15.94 -21.39 3.93
N ILE A 279 16.78 -21.60 2.91
CA ILE A 279 16.38 -22.34 1.72
C ILE A 279 16.01 -23.78 2.10
N GLU A 280 16.80 -24.48 2.91
CA GLU A 280 16.46 -25.83 3.39
C GLU A 280 15.08 -25.89 4.10
N GLY A 281 14.73 -24.82 4.84
CA GLY A 281 13.40 -24.66 5.42
C GLY A 281 12.30 -24.51 4.37
N LEU A 282 12.54 -23.71 3.33
CA LEU A 282 11.61 -23.55 2.21
C LEU A 282 11.46 -24.85 1.41
N GLN A 283 12.53 -25.61 1.17
CA GLN A 283 12.46 -26.91 0.51
C GLN A 283 11.56 -27.86 1.31
N THR A 284 11.75 -27.93 2.63
CA THR A 284 10.93 -28.76 3.51
C THR A 284 9.47 -28.32 3.49
N TRP A 285 9.20 -27.01 3.50
CA TRP A 285 7.86 -26.46 3.42
C TRP A 285 7.15 -26.83 2.11
N ILE A 286 7.82 -26.70 0.96
CA ILE A 286 7.29 -27.10 -0.34
C ILE A 286 7.01 -28.61 -0.37
N LEU A 287 7.94 -29.43 0.14
CA LEU A 287 7.78 -30.89 0.21
C LEU A 287 6.66 -31.32 1.18
N ASN A 288 6.37 -30.54 2.22
CA ASN A 288 5.20 -30.78 3.07
C ASN A 288 3.90 -30.60 2.29
N TYR A 289 3.81 -29.59 1.42
CA TYR A 289 2.68 -29.44 0.50
C TYR A 289 2.61 -30.58 -0.52
N ALA A 290 3.74 -31.03 -1.08
CA ALA A 290 3.77 -32.20 -1.97
C ALA A 290 3.24 -33.45 -1.27
N LYS A 291 3.68 -33.70 -0.02
CA LYS A 291 3.20 -34.80 0.82
C LYS A 291 1.69 -34.70 1.09
N HIS A 292 1.18 -33.49 1.33
CA HIS A 292 -0.25 -33.28 1.53
C HIS A 292 -1.05 -33.49 0.24
N ALA A 293 -0.58 -32.99 -0.90
CA ALA A 293 -1.18 -33.26 -2.21
C ALA A 293 -1.21 -34.77 -2.50
N LYS A 294 -0.14 -35.50 -2.18
CA LYS A 294 -0.09 -36.97 -2.31
C LYS A 294 -1.12 -37.68 -1.43
N TYR A 295 -1.36 -37.17 -0.22
CA TYR A 295 -2.43 -37.67 0.64
C TYR A 295 -3.81 -37.40 0.02
N LEU A 296 -4.07 -36.19 -0.46
CA LEU A 296 -5.34 -35.83 -1.12
C LEU A 296 -5.58 -36.70 -2.37
N GLU A 297 -4.56 -36.90 -3.21
CA GLU A 297 -4.60 -37.83 -4.36
C GLU A 297 -5.03 -39.26 -3.95
N SER A 298 -4.60 -39.73 -2.77
CA SER A 298 -4.88 -41.09 -2.30
C SER A 298 -6.33 -41.30 -1.84
N ILE A 299 -7.01 -40.22 -1.43
CA ILE A 299 -8.40 -40.25 -0.96
C ILE A 299 -9.39 -39.67 -1.98
N GLU A 300 -8.90 -39.00 -3.01
CA GLU A 300 -9.72 -38.44 -4.08
C GLU A 300 -10.30 -39.54 -4.97
N THR A 301 -11.59 -39.39 -5.27
CA THR A 301 -12.39 -40.31 -6.07
C THR A 301 -12.66 -39.78 -7.47
N ASP A 302 -12.66 -38.46 -7.64
CA ASP A 302 -12.75 -37.83 -8.96
C ASP A 302 -11.41 -37.96 -9.72
N LEU A 303 -11.45 -38.45 -10.96
CA LEU A 303 -10.25 -38.75 -11.73
C LEU A 303 -9.50 -37.49 -12.18
N GLU A 304 -10.21 -36.40 -12.43
CA GLU A 304 -9.61 -35.13 -12.86
C GLU A 304 -8.91 -34.46 -11.69
N ALA A 305 -9.60 -34.29 -10.56
CA ALA A 305 -9.01 -33.75 -9.32
C ALA A 305 -7.83 -34.61 -8.83
N LYS A 306 -7.93 -35.93 -8.94
CA LYS A 306 -6.82 -36.83 -8.62
C LYS A 306 -5.59 -36.59 -9.50
N LYS A 307 -5.80 -36.40 -10.82
CA LYS A 307 -4.71 -36.01 -11.73
C LYS A 307 -4.13 -34.66 -11.33
N GLU A 308 -4.96 -33.68 -10.97
CA GLU A 308 -4.49 -32.36 -10.55
C GLU A 308 -3.62 -32.42 -9.28
N TYR A 309 -3.98 -33.25 -8.30
CA TYR A 309 -3.13 -33.48 -7.13
C TYR A 309 -1.81 -34.18 -7.51
N SER A 310 -1.83 -35.15 -8.42
CA SER A 310 -0.61 -35.78 -8.93
C SER A 310 0.29 -34.77 -9.65
N ASP A 311 -0.29 -33.89 -10.48
CA ASP A 311 0.44 -32.82 -11.17
C ASP A 311 1.07 -31.86 -10.13
N LEU A 312 0.34 -31.53 -9.05
CA LEU A 312 0.86 -30.70 -7.96
C LEU A 312 2.03 -31.38 -7.23
N VAL A 313 1.97 -32.69 -6.99
CA VAL A 313 3.09 -33.44 -6.40
C VAL A 313 4.34 -33.29 -7.26
N GLU A 314 4.22 -33.54 -8.58
CA GLU A 314 5.37 -33.42 -9.49
C GLU A 314 5.94 -31.99 -9.50
N ILE A 315 5.07 -30.98 -9.60
CA ILE A 315 5.47 -29.56 -9.60
C ILE A 315 6.22 -29.24 -8.31
N LEU A 316 5.65 -29.56 -7.15
CA LEU A 316 6.20 -29.18 -5.85
C LEU A 316 7.51 -29.92 -5.55
N GLU A 317 7.59 -31.22 -5.85
CA GLU A 317 8.83 -31.99 -5.71
C GLU A 317 9.95 -31.44 -6.61
N HIS A 318 9.61 -30.96 -7.82
CA HIS A 318 10.59 -30.38 -8.72
C HIS A 318 11.05 -28.98 -8.26
N ILE A 319 10.13 -28.04 -8.02
CA ILE A 319 10.48 -26.65 -7.67
C ILE A 319 11.09 -26.51 -6.27
N ALA A 320 10.90 -27.51 -5.39
CA ALA A 320 11.63 -27.59 -4.12
C ALA A 320 13.15 -27.64 -4.35
N HIS A 321 13.61 -28.02 -5.54
CA HIS A 321 15.03 -28.28 -5.81
C HIS A 321 15.54 -27.55 -7.03
N LYS A 322 14.85 -27.64 -8.16
CA LYS A 322 15.41 -27.33 -9.48
C LYS A 322 14.78 -26.10 -10.12
N GLN A 323 15.45 -25.59 -11.16
CA GLN A 323 14.92 -24.53 -12.01
C GLN A 323 13.56 -24.96 -12.61
N PRO A 324 12.53 -24.11 -12.60
CA PRO A 324 11.23 -24.46 -13.18
C PRO A 324 11.34 -24.73 -14.69
N ARG A 325 10.65 -25.78 -15.15
CA ARG A 325 10.65 -26.28 -16.54
C ARG A 325 9.54 -25.68 -17.38
N THR A 326 8.40 -25.40 -16.74
CA THR A 326 7.14 -24.98 -17.36
C THR A 326 6.66 -23.65 -16.78
N PHE A 327 5.72 -23.01 -17.46
CA PHE A 327 5.03 -21.80 -16.99
C PHE A 327 4.34 -22.05 -15.65
N ARG A 328 3.66 -23.19 -15.48
CA ARG A 328 2.96 -23.53 -14.23
C ARG A 328 3.93 -23.71 -13.07
N GLU A 329 5.09 -24.32 -13.28
CA GLU A 329 6.15 -24.43 -12.26
C GLU A 329 6.74 -23.07 -11.89
N ALA A 330 7.02 -22.21 -12.88
CA ALA A 330 7.56 -20.87 -12.63
C ALA A 330 6.54 -19.98 -11.89
N LEU A 331 5.26 -20.05 -12.27
CA LEU A 331 4.16 -19.39 -11.59
C LEU A 331 4.02 -19.86 -10.13
N GLN A 332 4.04 -21.17 -9.91
CA GLN A 332 4.00 -21.73 -8.55
C GLN A 332 5.21 -21.29 -7.73
N LEU A 333 6.44 -21.35 -8.27
CA LEU A 333 7.65 -20.96 -7.56
C LEU A 333 7.66 -19.47 -7.20
N THR A 334 7.27 -18.58 -8.13
CA THR A 334 7.17 -17.14 -7.80
C THR A 334 6.16 -16.87 -6.69
N TYR A 335 4.99 -17.52 -6.74
CA TYR A 335 3.99 -17.41 -5.67
C TYR A 335 4.53 -17.94 -4.33
N THR A 336 5.17 -19.11 -4.33
CA THR A 336 5.80 -19.70 -3.14
C THR A 336 6.82 -18.76 -2.50
N ILE A 337 7.72 -18.19 -3.31
CA ILE A 337 8.75 -17.24 -2.86
C ILE A 337 8.12 -15.95 -2.35
N HIS A 338 7.04 -15.48 -2.98
CA HIS A 338 6.32 -14.30 -2.52
C HIS A 338 5.70 -14.51 -1.14
N ILE A 339 5.04 -15.66 -0.91
CA ILE A 339 4.49 -16.01 0.41
C ILE A 339 5.60 -16.17 1.45
N ALA A 340 6.73 -16.77 1.07
CA ALA A 340 7.89 -16.90 1.94
C ALA A 340 8.42 -15.52 2.38
N SER A 341 8.53 -14.57 1.45
CA SER A 341 8.94 -13.19 1.71
C SER A 341 7.99 -12.51 2.71
N VAL A 342 6.68 -12.50 2.45
CA VAL A 342 5.72 -11.86 3.35
C VAL A 342 5.46 -12.62 4.66
N ASN A 343 6.08 -13.79 4.85
CA ASN A 343 6.04 -14.56 6.10
C ASN A 343 7.24 -14.28 7.00
N GLU A 344 8.33 -13.70 6.50
CA GLU A 344 9.48 -13.43 7.35
C GLU A 344 9.22 -12.25 8.31
N ASP A 345 8.60 -11.17 7.82
CA ASP A 345 8.28 -9.96 8.59
C ASP A 345 6.84 -9.47 8.36
N ALA A 346 6.40 -8.51 9.20
CA ALA A 346 5.18 -7.76 9.01
C ALA A 346 5.35 -6.86 7.77
N ILE A 347 4.80 -7.31 6.65
CA ILE A 347 5.03 -6.70 5.34
C ILE A 347 3.71 -6.33 4.69
N SER A 348 3.67 -5.11 4.16
CA SER A 348 2.67 -4.64 3.21
C SER A 348 3.37 -3.91 2.09
N GLY A 349 2.90 -4.10 0.86
CA GLY A 349 3.51 -3.48 -0.31
C GLY A 349 4.74 -4.20 -0.84
N MET A 350 4.90 -5.50 -0.56
CA MET A 350 5.85 -6.31 -1.30
C MET A 350 5.29 -6.53 -2.70
N SER A 351 5.71 -5.70 -3.64
CA SER A 351 5.17 -5.75 -4.99
C SER A 351 5.75 -6.90 -5.77
N ILE A 352 4.90 -7.53 -6.58
CA ILE A 352 5.26 -8.61 -7.50
C ILE A 352 6.18 -8.06 -8.61
N GLY A 353 6.02 -6.78 -8.96
CA GLY A 353 6.81 -6.14 -10.00
C GLY A 353 6.31 -6.45 -11.41
N ARG A 354 7.23 -6.55 -12.37
CA ARG A 354 6.93 -6.68 -13.81
C ARG A 354 6.65 -8.13 -14.22
N PHE A 355 5.67 -8.73 -13.56
CA PHE A 355 5.37 -10.16 -13.59
C PHE A 355 5.24 -10.76 -14.99
N GLY A 356 4.51 -10.07 -15.89
CA GLY A 356 4.32 -10.51 -17.27
C GLY A 356 5.61 -10.56 -18.08
N GLN A 357 6.63 -9.76 -17.73
CA GLN A 357 7.96 -9.80 -18.35
C GLN A 357 8.87 -10.84 -17.69
N ILE A 358 8.74 -11.01 -16.37
CA ILE A 358 9.51 -11.99 -15.58
C ILE A 358 9.16 -13.42 -16.01
N LEU A 359 7.88 -13.73 -16.20
CA LEU A 359 7.42 -15.08 -16.57
C LEU A 359 7.26 -15.31 -18.08
N TYR A 360 7.43 -14.27 -18.91
CA TYR A 360 7.37 -14.38 -20.37
C TYR A 360 8.23 -15.51 -20.94
N PRO A 361 9.47 -15.76 -20.46
CA PRO A 361 10.33 -16.82 -21.01
C PRO A 361 9.69 -18.22 -20.94
N TRP A 362 9.01 -18.55 -19.85
CA TRP A 362 8.32 -19.85 -19.71
C TRP A 362 7.01 -19.88 -20.49
N TYR A 363 6.28 -18.76 -20.51
CA TYR A 363 5.05 -18.63 -21.30
C TYR A 363 5.31 -18.85 -22.79
N GLU A 364 6.27 -18.12 -23.37
CA GLU A 364 6.65 -18.20 -24.78
C GLU A 364 7.00 -19.64 -25.15
N GLN A 365 7.87 -20.26 -24.35
CA GLN A 365 8.31 -21.64 -24.55
C GLN A 365 7.14 -22.64 -24.56
N ASP A 366 6.24 -22.56 -23.59
CA ASP A 366 5.20 -23.57 -23.42
C ASP A 366 4.09 -23.40 -24.46
N ILE A 367 3.81 -22.17 -24.88
CA ILE A 367 2.91 -21.88 -26.00
C ILE A 367 3.49 -22.40 -27.31
N GLU A 368 4.79 -22.16 -27.59
CA GLU A 368 5.46 -22.65 -28.80
C GLU A 368 5.49 -24.18 -28.89
N LYS A 369 5.63 -24.86 -27.75
CA LYS A 369 5.64 -26.33 -27.67
C LYS A 369 4.23 -26.94 -27.60
N GLY A 370 3.17 -26.12 -27.49
CA GLY A 370 1.80 -26.59 -27.32
C GLY A 370 1.55 -27.33 -25.99
N LEU A 371 2.31 -27.00 -24.95
CA LEU A 371 2.19 -27.59 -23.61
C LEU A 371 1.06 -26.95 -22.79
N ILE A 372 0.71 -25.71 -23.10
CA ILE A 372 -0.35 -24.95 -22.46
C ILE A 372 -1.07 -24.09 -23.50
N THR A 373 -2.36 -23.87 -23.30
CA THR A 373 -3.17 -22.95 -24.10
C THR A 373 -3.27 -21.58 -23.44
N LYS A 374 -3.63 -20.54 -24.20
CA LYS A 374 -3.86 -19.20 -23.65
C LYS A 374 -4.99 -19.18 -22.63
N GLU A 375 -6.01 -20.01 -22.80
CA GLU A 375 -7.14 -20.11 -21.86
C GLU A 375 -6.72 -20.76 -20.54
N GLU A 376 -5.87 -21.80 -20.57
CA GLU A 376 -5.29 -22.37 -19.35
C GLU A 376 -4.35 -21.39 -18.64
N VAL A 377 -3.61 -20.56 -19.39
CA VAL A 377 -2.83 -19.47 -18.79
C VAL A 377 -3.76 -18.44 -18.13
N ILE A 378 -4.86 -18.05 -18.77
CA ILE A 378 -5.85 -17.14 -18.16
C ILE A 378 -6.42 -17.75 -16.88
N GLU A 379 -6.85 -19.01 -16.88
CA GLU A 379 -7.35 -19.69 -15.67
C GLU A 379 -6.30 -19.65 -14.54
N LEU A 380 -5.04 -19.98 -14.83
CA LEU A 380 -3.96 -19.90 -13.84
C LEU A 380 -3.76 -18.47 -13.30
N LEU A 381 -3.85 -17.46 -14.17
CA LEU A 381 -3.75 -16.06 -13.76
C LEU A 381 -4.95 -15.63 -12.91
N GLU A 382 -6.17 -16.04 -13.24
CA GLU A 382 -7.37 -15.83 -12.41
C GLU A 382 -7.17 -16.42 -11.00
N LEU A 383 -6.69 -17.67 -10.92
CA LEU A 383 -6.38 -18.33 -9.64
C LEU A 383 -5.29 -17.59 -8.87
N TYR A 384 -4.24 -17.14 -9.55
CA TYR A 384 -3.20 -16.32 -8.93
C TYR A 384 -3.76 -15.04 -8.30
N ARG A 385 -4.71 -14.37 -8.98
CA ARG A 385 -5.40 -13.19 -8.42
C ARG A 385 -6.11 -13.50 -7.10
N ILE A 386 -6.79 -14.64 -7.01
CA ILE A 386 -7.45 -15.08 -5.76
C ILE A 386 -6.40 -15.31 -4.67
N LYS A 387 -5.31 -16.03 -4.98
CA LYS A 387 -4.24 -16.32 -4.02
C LYS A 387 -3.59 -15.05 -3.45
N ILE A 388 -3.28 -14.06 -4.29
CA ILE A 388 -2.73 -12.79 -3.83
C ILE A 388 -3.76 -11.98 -3.02
N THR A 389 -5.04 -12.05 -3.38
CA THR A 389 -6.14 -11.40 -2.64
C THR A 389 -6.29 -11.96 -1.22
N CYS A 390 -5.88 -13.21 -1.00
CA CYS A 390 -5.90 -13.85 0.32
C CYS A 390 -4.76 -13.41 1.27
N ILE A 391 -3.77 -12.64 0.79
CA ILE A 391 -2.64 -12.20 1.61
C ILE A 391 -3.12 -11.11 2.58
N ASP A 392 -3.13 -11.42 3.88
CA ASP A 392 -3.39 -10.46 4.96
C ASP A 392 -2.11 -10.14 5.77
N CYS A 393 -1.95 -8.88 6.17
CA CYS A 393 -0.84 -8.40 7.00
C CYS A 393 -1.29 -8.30 8.46
N PHE A 394 -0.64 -8.99 9.39
CA PHE A 394 -0.95 -8.86 10.81
C PHE A 394 -0.18 -7.68 11.40
N ALA A 395 -0.90 -6.62 11.76
CA ALA A 395 -0.39 -5.36 12.32
C ALA A 395 -1.49 -4.70 13.17
N SER A 396 -1.16 -3.58 13.84
CA SER A 396 -2.11 -2.80 14.65
C SER A 396 -3.32 -2.33 13.85
N ALA A 397 -4.38 -1.91 14.56
CA ALA A 397 -5.60 -1.42 13.91
C ALA A 397 -5.32 -0.16 13.08
N GLY A 398 -4.52 0.78 13.60
CA GLY A 398 -4.11 2.01 12.94
C GLY A 398 -3.41 1.76 11.60
N VAL A 399 -2.66 0.67 11.49
CA VAL A 399 -2.02 0.27 10.23
C VAL A 399 -3.03 -0.43 9.34
N ASN A 400 -3.63 -1.53 9.82
CA ASN A 400 -4.49 -2.36 8.98
C ASN A 400 -5.77 -1.66 8.53
N GLY A 401 -6.33 -0.78 9.35
CA GLY A 401 -7.53 -0.01 9.02
C GLY A 401 -7.17 1.37 8.50
N GLY A 402 -6.37 2.09 9.30
CA GLY A 402 -6.11 3.52 9.14
C GLY A 402 -5.14 3.85 8.01
N VAL A 403 -4.28 2.91 7.62
CA VAL A 403 -3.40 3.04 6.45
C VAL A 403 -3.86 2.10 5.34
N LEU A 404 -3.85 0.79 5.60
CA LEU A 404 -3.97 -0.24 4.56
C LEU A 404 -5.41 -0.55 4.14
N SER A 405 -6.38 -0.28 5.02
CA SER A 405 -7.77 -0.79 4.91
C SER A 405 -7.86 -2.26 4.49
N GLY A 406 -6.98 -3.08 5.07
CA GLY A 406 -6.88 -4.52 4.86
C GLY A 406 -6.25 -4.97 3.54
N ASN A 407 -5.88 -4.07 2.64
CA ASN A 407 -5.14 -4.42 1.43
C ASN A 407 -3.64 -4.58 1.75
N THR A 408 -2.95 -5.48 1.05
CA THR A 408 -1.51 -5.76 1.30
C THR A 408 -0.60 -5.32 0.15
N PHE A 409 -1.15 -4.60 -0.83
CA PHE A 409 -0.42 -3.85 -1.86
C PHE A 409 0.60 -4.68 -2.65
N ASN A 410 0.24 -5.94 -2.96
CA ASN A 410 1.07 -6.79 -3.82
C ASN A 410 0.88 -6.36 -5.28
N THR A 411 1.43 -5.20 -5.64
CA THR A 411 1.22 -4.56 -6.94
C THR A 411 1.96 -5.28 -8.05
N LEU A 412 1.31 -5.38 -9.21
CA LEU A 412 1.84 -5.94 -10.44
C LEU A 412 1.92 -4.82 -11.48
N SER A 413 3.15 -4.47 -11.87
CA SER A 413 3.41 -3.46 -12.90
C SER A 413 3.39 -4.10 -14.30
N ILE A 414 2.77 -3.44 -15.27
CA ILE A 414 2.70 -3.87 -16.68
C ILE A 414 3.15 -2.76 -17.63
N GLY A 415 3.56 -3.09 -18.85
CA GLY A 415 4.06 -2.11 -19.82
C GLY A 415 5.48 -1.63 -19.53
N GLY A 416 5.72 -0.32 -19.63
CA GLY A 416 7.04 0.29 -19.50
C GLY A 416 7.99 -0.09 -20.63
N LEU A 417 9.29 0.08 -20.41
CA LEU A 417 10.34 -0.25 -21.39
C LEU A 417 11.25 -1.38 -20.92
N LYS A 418 11.78 -2.17 -21.86
CA LYS A 418 12.82 -3.17 -21.62
C LYS A 418 14.19 -2.51 -21.43
N GLU A 419 15.20 -3.30 -21.07
CA GLU A 419 16.59 -2.84 -20.90
C GLU A 419 17.08 -2.00 -22.09
N ASP A 420 16.82 -2.46 -23.31
CA ASP A 420 17.21 -1.81 -24.57
C ASP A 420 16.34 -0.59 -24.96
N GLY A 421 15.31 -0.28 -24.17
CA GLY A 421 14.38 0.82 -24.42
C GLY A 421 13.26 0.50 -25.42
N SER A 422 13.09 -0.77 -25.81
CA SER A 422 11.93 -1.26 -26.55
C SER A 422 10.71 -1.48 -25.63
N THR A 423 9.53 -1.71 -26.19
CA THR A 423 8.29 -1.89 -25.41
C THR A 423 8.36 -3.11 -24.48
N GLY A 424 7.91 -2.94 -23.23
CA GLY A 424 7.69 -4.01 -22.27
C GLY A 424 6.40 -4.82 -22.53
N ALA A 425 5.44 -4.25 -23.27
CA ALA A 425 4.19 -4.91 -23.61
C ALA A 425 4.45 -6.23 -24.36
N ASN A 426 3.73 -7.27 -23.95
CA ASN A 426 3.83 -8.61 -24.52
C ASN A 426 2.52 -9.38 -24.31
N GLU A 427 2.39 -10.53 -24.95
CA GLU A 427 1.16 -11.33 -24.95
C GLU A 427 0.74 -11.79 -23.54
N LEU A 428 1.69 -12.11 -22.65
CA LEU A 428 1.36 -12.49 -21.28
C LEU A 428 0.76 -11.31 -20.48
N GLU A 429 1.21 -10.08 -20.73
CA GLU A 429 0.60 -8.88 -20.13
C GLU A 429 -0.82 -8.62 -20.65
N GLU A 430 -1.13 -8.96 -21.90
CA GLU A 430 -2.50 -8.93 -22.43
C GLU A 430 -3.40 -9.98 -21.76
N LEU A 431 -2.88 -11.19 -21.52
CA LEU A 431 -3.59 -12.23 -20.78
C LEU A 431 -3.79 -11.85 -19.30
N LEU A 432 -2.85 -11.15 -18.68
CA LEU A 432 -3.00 -10.59 -17.32
C LEU A 432 -4.15 -9.56 -17.25
N LEU A 433 -4.24 -8.68 -18.25
CA LEU A 433 -5.36 -7.75 -18.37
C LEU A 433 -6.68 -8.51 -18.55
N GLU A 434 -6.72 -9.53 -19.41
CA GLU A 434 -7.90 -10.36 -19.64
C GLU A 434 -8.34 -11.11 -18.36
N ALA A 435 -7.42 -11.77 -17.66
CA ALA A 435 -7.70 -12.45 -16.39
C ALA A 435 -8.23 -11.49 -15.32
N SER A 436 -7.74 -10.24 -15.32
CA SER A 436 -8.19 -9.22 -14.37
C SER A 436 -9.57 -8.63 -14.71
N MET A 437 -9.95 -8.65 -15.99
CA MET A 437 -11.30 -8.31 -16.43
C MET A 437 -12.31 -9.42 -16.10
N ARG A 438 -11.89 -10.69 -16.17
CA ARG A 438 -12.71 -11.88 -15.89
C ARG A 438 -12.88 -12.15 -14.40
N CYS A 439 -11.76 -12.23 -13.67
CA CYS A 439 -11.70 -12.48 -12.23
C CYS A 439 -11.39 -11.19 -11.47
N ARG A 440 -12.44 -10.41 -11.23
CA ARG A 440 -12.35 -9.10 -10.57
C ARG A 440 -12.15 -9.27 -9.07
N THR A 441 -10.91 -9.09 -8.62
CA THR A 441 -10.50 -9.14 -7.21
C THR A 441 -9.72 -7.90 -6.80
N PRO A 442 -9.58 -7.58 -5.49
CA PRO A 442 -8.77 -6.47 -5.00
C PRO A 442 -7.29 -6.54 -5.38
N GLN A 443 -6.71 -7.75 -5.45
CA GLN A 443 -5.28 -7.95 -5.69
C GLN A 443 -4.99 -9.06 -6.73
N PRO A 444 -3.79 -9.06 -7.34
CA PRO A 444 -2.87 -7.93 -7.39
C PRO A 444 -3.53 -6.72 -8.08
N SER A 445 -3.24 -5.53 -7.55
CA SER A 445 -3.56 -4.30 -8.27
C SER A 445 -2.65 -4.23 -9.49
N LEU A 446 -3.22 -3.92 -10.65
CA LEU A 446 -2.42 -3.66 -11.85
C LEU A 446 -2.01 -2.18 -11.90
N THR A 447 -0.78 -1.92 -12.30
CA THR A 447 -0.28 -0.56 -12.56
C THR A 447 0.42 -0.51 -13.92
N MET A 448 -0.10 0.29 -14.84
CA MET A 448 0.48 0.55 -16.14
C MET A 448 1.63 1.55 -16.02
N LEU A 449 2.84 1.11 -16.38
CA LEU A 449 3.98 2.00 -16.62
C LEU A 449 3.81 2.60 -18.03
N TYR A 450 3.05 3.69 -18.13
CA TYR A 450 2.74 4.35 -19.38
C TYR A 450 3.98 4.94 -20.05
N ASP A 451 4.19 4.60 -21.32
CA ASP A 451 5.21 5.18 -22.18
C ASP A 451 4.62 5.39 -23.57
N GLU A 452 5.06 6.44 -24.28
CA GLU A 452 4.61 6.74 -25.65
C GLU A 452 4.97 5.62 -26.65
N LYS A 453 5.94 4.77 -26.32
CA LYS A 453 6.34 3.62 -27.14
C LYS A 453 5.44 2.39 -26.99
N LEU A 454 4.52 2.38 -26.03
CA LEU A 454 3.61 1.24 -25.85
C LEU A 454 2.59 1.15 -27.01
N PRO A 455 2.27 -0.06 -27.51
CA PRO A 455 1.30 -0.22 -28.59
C PRO A 455 -0.11 0.32 -28.23
N GLU A 456 -0.78 0.96 -29.19
CA GLU A 456 -2.13 1.51 -29.00
C GLU A 456 -3.13 0.45 -28.52
N ASP A 457 -3.12 -0.74 -29.13
CA ASP A 457 -4.06 -1.82 -28.80
C ASP A 457 -3.88 -2.31 -27.36
N PHE A 458 -2.64 -2.38 -26.88
CA PHE A 458 -2.31 -2.73 -25.49
C PHE A 458 -2.83 -1.66 -24.51
N LEU A 459 -2.62 -0.38 -24.84
CA LEU A 459 -3.12 0.73 -24.03
C LEU A 459 -4.67 0.79 -24.04
N MET A 460 -5.30 0.51 -25.18
CA MET A 460 -6.76 0.40 -25.30
C MET A 460 -7.31 -0.76 -24.46
N LYS A 461 -6.61 -1.90 -24.42
CA LYS A 461 -6.96 -3.05 -23.57
C LYS A 461 -6.88 -2.70 -22.08
N ALA A 462 -5.82 -2.00 -21.68
CA ALA A 462 -5.68 -1.53 -20.31
C ALA A 462 -6.77 -0.53 -19.92
N ALA A 463 -7.11 0.42 -20.81
CA ALA A 463 -8.23 1.35 -20.59
C ALA A 463 -9.58 0.64 -20.54
N GLU A 464 -9.77 -0.43 -21.31
CA GLU A 464 -10.96 -1.28 -21.24
C GLU A 464 -11.10 -1.91 -19.85
N CYS A 465 -9.99 -2.40 -19.27
CA CYS A 465 -9.97 -2.92 -17.92
C CYS A 465 -10.26 -1.84 -16.87
N THR A 466 -9.62 -0.67 -16.94
CA THR A 466 -9.88 0.46 -16.02
C THR A 466 -11.36 0.87 -16.04
N LYS A 467 -11.97 0.91 -17.23
CA LYS A 467 -13.38 1.26 -17.42
C LYS A 467 -14.37 0.33 -16.68
N LEU A 468 -13.98 -0.90 -16.34
CA LEU A 468 -14.86 -1.82 -15.60
C LEU A 468 -15.13 -1.40 -14.15
N GLY A 469 -14.45 -0.36 -13.65
CA GLY A 469 -14.69 0.20 -12.32
C GLY A 469 -14.02 -0.57 -11.18
N SER A 470 -13.25 -1.62 -11.48
CA SER A 470 -12.43 -2.32 -10.47
C SER A 470 -11.25 -1.47 -9.97
N GLY A 471 -10.98 -0.33 -10.59
CA GLY A 471 -9.96 0.62 -10.14
C GLY A 471 -8.54 0.37 -10.66
N TYR A 472 -8.33 -0.72 -11.41
CA TYR A 472 -7.06 -1.05 -12.06
C TYR A 472 -7.26 -1.30 -13.57
N PRO A 473 -6.22 -1.14 -14.40
CA PRO A 473 -4.91 -0.58 -14.03
C PRO A 473 -4.99 0.87 -13.56
N ALA A 474 -4.17 1.19 -12.57
CA ALA A 474 -3.71 2.56 -12.34
C ALA A 474 -2.67 2.93 -13.41
N TRP A 475 -2.43 4.21 -13.63
CA TRP A 475 -1.54 4.68 -14.70
C TRP A 475 -0.43 5.55 -14.13
N VAL A 476 0.82 5.15 -14.36
CA VAL A 476 2.03 5.83 -13.89
C VAL A 476 2.89 6.25 -15.08
N ASN A 477 3.46 7.44 -15.04
CA ASN A 477 4.34 7.97 -16.06
C ASN A 477 5.73 7.31 -15.98
N ASN A 478 6.06 6.45 -16.96
CA ASN A 478 7.32 5.73 -17.02
C ASN A 478 8.53 6.66 -17.13
N SER A 479 8.39 7.79 -17.84
CA SER A 479 9.45 8.78 -18.01
C SER A 479 9.78 9.49 -16.69
N ASN A 480 8.75 9.86 -15.91
CA ASN A 480 8.96 10.47 -14.59
C ASN A 480 9.65 9.49 -13.64
N GLY A 481 9.17 8.23 -13.57
CA GLY A 481 9.78 7.21 -12.73
C GLY A 481 11.25 6.95 -13.09
N THR A 482 11.57 6.85 -14.38
CA THR A 482 12.95 6.70 -14.86
C THR A 482 13.81 7.93 -14.48
N THR A 483 13.28 9.14 -14.62
CA THR A 483 13.99 10.38 -14.28
C THR A 483 14.27 10.49 -12.78
N PHE A 484 13.27 10.18 -11.94
CA PHE A 484 13.44 10.10 -10.49
C PHE A 484 14.52 9.10 -10.11
N MET A 485 14.50 7.90 -10.69
CA MET A 485 15.51 6.86 -10.45
C MET A 485 16.92 7.35 -10.77
N MET A 486 17.09 7.96 -11.95
CA MET A 486 18.37 8.52 -12.38
C MET A 486 18.87 9.63 -11.44
N LYS A 487 17.98 10.48 -10.93
CA LYS A 487 18.35 11.56 -10.01
C LYS A 487 18.72 11.01 -8.62
N GLN A 488 17.83 10.22 -8.02
CA GLN A 488 17.94 9.80 -6.63
C GLN A 488 19.08 8.80 -6.41
N PHE A 489 19.30 7.89 -7.36
CA PHE A 489 20.27 6.80 -7.23
C PHE A 489 21.56 7.04 -8.03
N ALA A 490 21.80 8.29 -8.48
CA ALA A 490 23.01 8.66 -9.22
C ALA A 490 24.30 8.33 -8.45
N ASP A 491 24.34 8.66 -7.16
CA ASP A 491 25.49 8.41 -6.27
C ASP A 491 25.72 6.92 -5.98
N GLU A 492 24.74 6.08 -6.33
CA GLU A 492 24.81 4.61 -6.23
C GLU A 492 25.01 3.94 -7.60
N GLY A 493 25.24 4.73 -8.65
CA GLY A 493 25.61 4.24 -9.98
C GLY A 493 24.44 3.91 -10.92
N MET A 494 23.23 4.39 -10.62
CA MET A 494 22.05 4.16 -11.46
C MET A 494 22.29 4.57 -12.92
N THR A 495 22.04 3.63 -13.82
CA THR A 495 22.08 3.83 -15.28
C THR A 495 20.68 3.95 -15.86
N VAL A 496 20.55 4.49 -17.08
CA VAL A 496 19.23 4.62 -17.73
C VAL A 496 18.64 3.23 -18.02
N GLU A 497 19.49 2.28 -18.37
CA GLU A 497 19.13 0.88 -18.56
C GLU A 497 18.51 0.31 -17.27
N GLU A 498 19.18 0.42 -16.13
CA GLU A 498 18.66 -0.05 -14.85
C GLU A 498 17.44 0.74 -14.37
N ALA A 499 17.41 2.05 -14.60
CA ALA A 499 16.26 2.88 -14.25
C ALA A 499 14.99 2.38 -14.96
N ARG A 500 15.09 1.86 -16.19
CA ARG A 500 13.95 1.23 -16.89
C ARG A 500 13.42 -0.03 -16.21
N ALA A 501 14.18 -0.67 -15.32
CA ALA A 501 13.74 -1.84 -14.56
C ALA A 501 12.84 -1.50 -13.36
N PHE A 502 12.65 -0.21 -13.04
CA PHE A 502 11.82 0.18 -11.92
C PHE A 502 10.39 -0.39 -12.02
N ALA A 503 9.78 -0.55 -10.85
CA ALA A 503 8.36 -0.83 -10.73
C ALA A 503 7.84 -0.13 -9.46
N LEU A 504 6.53 -0.14 -9.27
CA LEU A 504 5.94 0.40 -8.05
C LEU A 504 6.07 -0.65 -6.96
N GLY A 505 6.76 -0.29 -5.87
CA GLY A 505 6.65 -0.96 -4.59
C GLY A 505 5.41 -0.44 -3.87
N GLY A 506 4.71 -1.27 -3.12
CA GLY A 506 3.43 -0.87 -2.52
C GLY A 506 2.42 -0.34 -3.53
N CYS A 507 1.99 0.89 -3.35
CA CYS A 507 1.00 1.52 -4.21
C CYS A 507 1.63 2.32 -5.35
N LEU A 508 2.53 3.25 -5.01
CA LEU A 508 3.13 4.24 -5.90
C LEU A 508 4.59 4.53 -5.52
N GLU A 509 5.14 3.81 -4.56
CA GLU A 509 6.51 3.96 -4.12
C GLU A 509 7.44 3.45 -5.22
N THR A 510 7.83 4.36 -6.13
CA THR A 510 8.73 4.08 -7.25
C THR A 510 10.00 3.44 -6.69
N SER A 511 10.17 2.15 -6.95
CA SER A 511 11.18 1.30 -6.32
C SER A 511 12.24 0.91 -7.35
N PRO A 512 13.53 1.03 -7.01
CA PRO A 512 14.60 0.74 -7.95
C PRO A 512 14.61 -0.74 -8.30
N GLY A 513 14.84 -1.02 -9.59
CA GLY A 513 15.02 -2.36 -10.11
C GLY A 513 16.37 -2.52 -10.80
N CYS A 514 16.66 -3.73 -11.25
CA CYS A 514 17.78 -4.00 -12.15
C CYS A 514 17.42 -5.11 -13.13
N TRP A 515 18.22 -5.23 -14.18
CA TRP A 515 18.15 -6.33 -15.14
C TRP A 515 19.09 -7.48 -14.76
N LYS A 516 18.61 -8.72 -14.87
CA LYS A 516 19.42 -9.93 -14.71
C LYS A 516 19.22 -10.86 -15.89
N GLN A 517 20.27 -11.57 -16.27
CA GLN A 517 20.28 -12.47 -17.43
C GLN A 517 19.85 -13.87 -17.02
N LEU A 518 18.60 -14.21 -17.31
CA LEU A 518 18.00 -15.53 -17.10
C LEU A 518 18.35 -16.44 -18.28
N THR A 519 18.82 -17.67 -18.02
CA THR A 519 18.98 -18.69 -19.06
C THR A 519 17.92 -19.77 -18.90
N LEU A 520 17.13 -20.00 -19.95
CA LEU A 520 16.12 -21.04 -20.01
C LEU A 520 16.25 -21.79 -21.34
N ASN A 521 16.49 -23.11 -21.28
CA ASN A 521 16.61 -23.98 -22.44
C ASN A 521 17.55 -23.47 -23.55
N GLY A 522 18.69 -22.90 -23.15
CA GLY A 522 19.72 -22.41 -24.08
C GLY A 522 19.46 -21.01 -24.68
N LYS A 523 18.35 -20.36 -24.33
CA LYS A 523 18.07 -18.96 -24.66
C LYS A 523 18.27 -18.08 -23.43
N THR A 524 18.83 -16.90 -23.63
CA THR A 524 19.04 -15.90 -22.57
C THR A 524 18.00 -14.79 -22.69
N TYR A 525 17.46 -14.38 -21.56
CA TYR A 525 16.45 -13.33 -21.43
C TYR A 525 16.91 -12.32 -20.38
N SER A 526 16.74 -11.04 -20.67
CA SER A 526 16.90 -9.99 -19.66
C SER A 526 15.58 -9.81 -18.92
N ILE A 527 15.55 -10.11 -17.63
CA ILE A 527 14.36 -9.94 -16.78
C ILE A 527 14.63 -8.90 -15.69
N ALA A 528 13.63 -8.07 -15.43
CA ALA A 528 13.67 -7.07 -14.37
C ALA A 528 13.29 -7.69 -13.02
N GLY A 529 13.81 -7.12 -11.94
CA GLY A 529 13.35 -7.38 -10.57
C GLY A 529 13.80 -6.24 -9.67
N GLY A 530 13.24 -6.14 -8.46
CA GLY A 530 13.64 -5.09 -7.53
C GLY A 530 15.13 -5.20 -7.15
N ALA A 531 15.72 -4.07 -6.76
CA ALA A 531 17.14 -3.96 -6.45
C ALA A 531 17.44 -2.99 -5.28
N GLY A 532 16.42 -2.52 -4.58
CA GLY A 532 16.61 -1.64 -3.43
C GLY A 532 15.79 -1.99 -2.21
N GLN A 533 16.06 -1.21 -1.17
CA GLN A 533 15.48 -1.25 0.17
C GLN A 533 13.99 -0.85 0.14
N SER A 534 13.30 -0.93 1.28
CA SER A 534 11.95 -0.35 1.43
C SER A 534 11.95 1.09 0.91
N ALA A 535 11.02 1.40 0.00
CA ALA A 535 10.85 2.72 -0.58
C ALA A 535 9.62 3.45 0.01
N GLY A 536 9.18 3.04 1.21
CA GLY A 536 8.06 3.62 1.97
C GLY A 536 8.26 3.44 3.48
N SER A 537 9.47 3.75 3.93
CA SER A 537 9.93 3.74 5.33
C SER A 537 10.87 4.93 5.56
N GLY A 538 10.97 5.39 6.80
CA GLY A 538 11.70 6.61 7.16
C GLY A 538 10.84 7.49 8.04
N VAL A 539 10.53 8.70 7.61
CA VAL A 539 9.54 9.54 8.29
C VAL A 539 8.17 9.25 7.68
N HIS A 540 7.28 8.64 8.45
CA HIS A 540 5.93 8.32 7.99
C HIS A 540 5.02 9.55 7.88
N PHE A 541 3.81 9.33 7.36
CA PHE A 541 2.83 10.37 7.00
C PHE A 541 2.76 11.56 7.97
N ILE A 542 3.34 12.69 7.58
CA ILE A 542 3.18 13.96 8.29
C ILE A 542 1.84 14.60 7.87
N ALA A 543 1.00 14.93 8.85
CA ALA A 543 -0.29 15.58 8.67
C ALA A 543 -0.11 17.08 8.39
N ASN A 544 -0.01 17.47 7.12
CA ASN A 544 0.23 18.86 6.72
C ASN A 544 -0.79 19.85 7.32
N PRO A 545 -2.11 19.59 7.27
CA PRO A 545 -3.09 20.51 7.85
C PRO A 545 -2.99 20.62 9.37
N LYS A 546 -2.58 19.54 10.07
CA LYS A 546 -2.39 19.56 11.52
C LYS A 546 -1.18 20.40 11.93
N ILE A 547 -0.09 20.38 11.18
CA ILE A 547 1.03 21.31 11.41
C ILE A 547 0.54 22.77 11.28
N LEU A 548 -0.27 23.08 10.26
CA LEU A 548 -0.85 24.41 10.10
C LEU A 548 -1.81 24.78 11.25
N GLU A 549 -2.62 23.84 11.74
CA GLU A 549 -3.43 24.04 12.97
C GLU A 549 -2.54 24.48 14.13
N LEU A 550 -1.41 23.82 14.35
CA LEU A 550 -0.49 24.15 15.44
C LEU A 550 0.22 25.48 15.25
N VAL A 551 0.49 25.91 14.01
CA VAL A 551 0.95 27.28 13.74
C VAL A 551 -0.09 28.29 14.23
N LEU A 552 -1.37 28.06 13.91
CA LEU A 552 -2.44 28.98 14.33
C LEU A 552 -2.69 28.94 15.85
N MET A 553 -2.44 27.80 16.49
CA MET A 553 -2.68 27.57 17.91
C MET A 553 -1.40 27.63 18.77
N ASN A 554 -0.36 28.31 18.28
CA ASN A 554 0.88 28.56 19.03
C ASN A 554 1.53 27.29 19.60
N GLY A 555 1.59 26.23 18.78
CA GLY A 555 2.18 24.94 19.09
C GLY A 555 1.28 23.98 19.87
N LYS A 556 0.05 24.39 20.22
CA LYS A 556 -0.85 23.61 21.09
C LYS A 556 -1.90 22.84 20.31
N ASP A 557 -2.00 21.54 20.54
CA ASP A 557 -3.14 20.73 20.11
C ASP A 557 -4.30 20.97 21.09
N HIS A 558 -5.37 21.61 20.62
CA HIS A 558 -6.56 21.89 21.43
C HIS A 558 -7.52 20.70 21.58
N ARG A 559 -7.46 19.71 20.68
CA ARG A 559 -8.27 18.48 20.76
C ARG A 559 -7.80 17.64 21.95
N MET A 560 -6.49 17.51 22.11
CA MET A 560 -5.88 16.73 23.21
C MET A 560 -5.43 17.58 24.40
N ASN A 561 -5.41 18.91 24.25
CA ASN A 561 -4.86 19.85 25.23
C ASN A 561 -3.38 19.56 25.56
N ILE A 562 -2.58 19.26 24.52
CA ILE A 562 -1.14 18.97 24.60
C ILE A 562 -0.37 20.10 23.92
N GLN A 563 0.66 20.63 24.59
CA GLN A 563 1.62 21.54 23.94
C GLN A 563 2.60 20.68 23.14
N VAL A 564 2.44 20.64 21.81
CA VAL A 564 3.25 19.78 20.94
C VAL A 564 4.60 20.40 20.68
N PHE A 565 4.59 21.60 20.08
CA PHE A 565 5.80 22.40 19.83
C PHE A 565 5.94 23.48 20.89
N GLU A 566 7.16 23.97 21.10
CA GLU A 566 7.34 25.18 21.89
C GLU A 566 6.56 26.35 21.24
N PRO A 567 5.84 27.17 22.04
CA PRO A 567 5.08 28.29 21.52
C PRO A 567 5.98 29.25 20.74
N HIS A 568 5.67 29.47 19.46
CA HIS A 568 6.43 30.40 18.62
C HIS A 568 6.27 31.87 19.07
N ASN A 569 5.18 32.20 19.78
CA ASN A 569 4.86 33.51 20.36
C ASN A 569 4.92 34.68 19.35
N LYS A 570 4.76 34.36 18.06
CA LYS A 570 4.66 35.35 16.99
C LYS A 570 3.20 35.80 16.84
N PRO A 571 2.94 37.08 16.54
CA PRO A 571 1.59 37.60 16.36
C PRO A 571 0.91 37.05 15.10
N LEU A 572 1.69 36.64 14.08
CA LEU A 572 1.22 36.22 12.76
C LEU A 572 0.54 37.38 12.01
N ASP A 573 1.18 38.56 12.04
CA ASP A 573 0.68 39.79 11.41
C ASP A 573 0.79 39.74 9.87
N THR A 574 1.64 38.86 9.35
CA THR A 574 1.84 38.65 7.90
C THR A 574 1.69 37.18 7.50
N TYR A 575 1.35 36.95 6.23
CA TYR A 575 1.28 35.60 5.67
C TYR A 575 2.64 34.90 5.69
N GLU A 576 3.71 35.65 5.46
CA GLU A 576 5.08 35.17 5.50
C GLU A 576 5.47 34.63 6.87
N GLU A 577 5.01 35.25 7.97
CA GLU A 577 5.21 34.74 9.33
C GLU A 577 4.52 33.38 9.53
N VAL A 578 3.31 33.18 9.00
CA VAL A 578 2.61 31.89 9.05
C VAL A 578 3.43 30.82 8.32
N ILE A 579 3.93 31.14 7.13
CA ILE A 579 4.76 30.22 6.33
C ILE A 579 6.09 29.92 7.03
N GLU A 580 6.73 30.91 7.65
CA GLU A 580 7.98 30.74 8.39
C GLU A 580 7.80 29.76 9.56
N VAL A 581 6.77 29.97 10.39
CA VAL A 581 6.49 29.08 11.53
C VAL A 581 6.07 27.68 11.05
N PHE A 582 5.26 27.58 9.98
CA PHE A 582 4.91 26.29 9.39
C PHE A 582 6.16 25.50 8.99
N LYS A 583 7.07 26.14 8.25
CA LYS A 583 8.32 25.50 7.80
C LYS A 583 9.21 25.12 8.96
N ASP A 584 9.27 25.93 10.01
CA ASP A 584 10.03 25.65 11.22
C ASP A 584 9.49 24.43 11.97
N TYR A 585 8.20 24.40 12.32
CA TYR A 585 7.56 23.26 12.97
C TYR A 585 7.66 21.98 12.13
N TYR A 586 7.47 22.08 10.82
CA TYR A 586 7.59 20.94 9.92
C TYR A 586 9.02 20.39 9.90
N LYS A 587 10.03 21.27 9.85
CA LYS A 587 11.44 20.86 9.90
C LYS A 587 11.80 20.21 11.23
N GLN A 588 11.30 20.74 12.34
CA GLN A 588 11.47 20.12 13.66
C GLN A 588 10.84 18.71 13.68
N ALA A 589 9.63 18.55 13.11
CA ALA A 589 8.98 17.25 13.00
C ALA A 589 9.80 16.25 12.17
N ILE A 590 10.29 16.64 10.99
CA ILE A 590 11.17 15.78 10.18
C ILE A 590 12.41 15.37 11.00
N ASN A 591 13.12 16.32 11.61
CA ASN A 591 14.41 16.05 12.27
C ASN A 591 14.29 15.12 13.48
N VAL A 592 13.21 15.22 14.25
CA VAL A 592 12.99 14.34 15.40
C VAL A 592 12.51 12.95 14.96
N LEU A 593 11.57 12.89 14.00
CA LEU A 593 11.05 11.63 13.48
C LEU A 593 12.14 10.86 12.72
N GLU A 594 12.97 11.53 11.92
CA GLU A 594 14.10 10.92 11.20
C GLU A 594 15.01 10.16 12.17
N ARG A 595 15.43 10.82 13.28
CA ARG A 595 16.31 10.20 14.27
C ARG A 595 15.65 9.03 14.99
N ALA A 596 14.39 9.15 15.36
CA ALA A 596 13.66 8.07 16.01
C ALA A 596 13.53 6.85 15.06
N ASN A 597 13.04 7.06 13.85
CA ASN A 597 12.88 6.00 12.86
C ASN A 597 14.22 5.38 12.43
N ASN A 598 15.31 6.16 12.41
CA ASN A 598 16.65 5.63 12.19
C ASN A 598 17.09 4.66 13.29
N ILE A 599 16.78 4.95 14.56
CA ILE A 599 17.04 4.04 15.70
C ILE A 599 16.24 2.75 15.53
N GLU A 600 14.94 2.86 15.25
CA GLU A 600 14.05 1.71 15.10
C GLU A 600 14.48 0.78 13.96
N LEU A 601 14.74 1.35 12.77
CA LEU A 601 15.19 0.59 11.60
C LEU A 601 16.59 0.01 11.81
N ASP A 602 17.46 0.68 12.58
CA ASP A 602 18.78 0.18 12.92
C ASP A 602 18.71 -1.02 13.88
N ILE A 603 17.76 -1.02 14.82
CA ILE A 603 17.49 -2.16 15.69
C ILE A 603 16.93 -3.32 14.87
N TRP A 604 15.91 -3.08 14.04
CA TRP A 604 15.36 -4.11 13.15
C TRP A 604 16.46 -4.75 12.30
N ARG A 605 17.28 -3.96 11.60
CA ARG A 605 18.32 -4.51 10.72
C ARG A 605 19.43 -5.26 11.44
N LYS A 606 19.60 -5.06 12.75
CA LYS A 606 20.61 -5.74 13.58
C LYS A 606 20.10 -7.03 14.20
N PHE A 607 18.85 -7.05 14.63
CA PHE A 607 18.28 -8.15 15.41
C PHE A 607 17.27 -9.01 14.65
N ASP A 608 16.61 -8.47 13.63
CA ASP A 608 15.55 -9.14 12.87
C ASP A 608 15.67 -8.91 11.35
N THR A 609 16.89 -8.71 10.84
CA THR A 609 17.14 -8.50 9.41
C THR A 609 16.48 -9.60 8.55
N SER A 610 15.94 -9.19 7.41
CA SER A 610 15.48 -10.11 6.38
C SER A 610 16.61 -11.00 5.86
N ILE A 611 16.30 -12.26 5.62
CA ILE A 611 17.19 -13.22 4.97
C ILE A 611 16.59 -13.67 3.64
N ILE A 612 15.27 -13.83 3.56
CA ILE A 612 14.59 -14.21 2.31
C ILE A 612 14.70 -13.06 1.32
N ASN A 613 14.29 -11.83 1.65
CA ASN A 613 14.50 -10.74 0.70
C ASN A 613 15.99 -10.43 0.47
N SER A 614 16.88 -10.68 1.45
CA SER A 614 18.33 -10.60 1.24
C SER A 614 18.84 -11.60 0.20
N LEU A 615 18.42 -12.87 0.21
CA LEU A 615 18.89 -13.83 -0.79
C LEU A 615 18.33 -13.54 -2.19
N LEU A 616 17.16 -12.90 -2.26
CA LEU A 616 16.47 -12.60 -3.51
C LEU A 616 17.00 -11.35 -4.21
N LYS A 617 17.45 -10.34 -3.46
CA LYS A 617 17.75 -9.04 -4.03
C LYS A 617 19.22 -8.88 -4.40
N PRO A 618 19.52 -8.43 -5.63
CA PRO A 618 20.87 -8.05 -6.00
C PRO A 618 21.31 -6.79 -5.21
N ASP A 619 22.55 -6.71 -4.72
CA ASP A 619 23.69 -7.63 -4.96
C ASP A 619 24.07 -8.42 -3.70
N CYS A 620 23.11 -8.77 -2.85
CA CYS A 620 23.37 -9.41 -1.55
C CYS A 620 24.19 -10.71 -1.67
N LEU A 621 23.78 -11.62 -2.56
CA LEU A 621 24.51 -12.88 -2.79
C LEU A 621 25.90 -12.65 -3.38
N ASP A 622 26.09 -11.61 -4.20
CA ASP A 622 27.39 -11.32 -4.82
C ASP A 622 28.37 -10.71 -3.79
N LYS A 623 27.86 -9.85 -2.89
CA LYS A 623 28.63 -9.20 -1.82
C LYS A 623 28.81 -10.09 -0.59
N GLY A 624 27.95 -11.09 -0.41
CA GLY A 624 27.83 -11.85 0.82
C GLY A 624 27.27 -11.02 1.98
N GLN A 625 26.44 -10.02 1.71
CA GLN A 625 25.90 -9.13 2.75
C GLN A 625 24.38 -9.14 2.70
N HIS A 626 23.73 -9.17 3.87
CA HIS A 626 22.27 -9.02 3.96
C HIS A 626 21.84 -7.55 3.81
N ILE A 627 20.53 -7.31 3.71
CA ILE A 627 19.90 -5.99 3.55
C ILE A 627 20.39 -4.97 4.60
N GLY A 628 20.55 -5.37 5.86
CA GLY A 628 20.99 -4.49 6.94
C GLY A 628 22.40 -3.92 6.76
N ASN A 629 23.27 -4.67 6.08
CA ASN A 629 24.65 -4.28 5.77
C ASN A 629 24.78 -3.64 4.37
N MET A 630 23.68 -3.07 3.84
CA MET A 630 23.64 -2.47 2.49
C MET A 630 24.02 -3.46 1.38
N GLY A 631 23.62 -4.73 1.53
CA GLY A 631 23.83 -5.75 0.50
C GLY A 631 23.11 -5.43 -0.82
N TYR A 632 21.96 -4.76 -0.75
CA TYR A 632 21.20 -4.32 -1.92
C TYR A 632 22.02 -3.36 -2.80
N ARG A 633 21.68 -3.31 -4.09
CA ARG A 633 22.33 -2.40 -5.04
C ARG A 633 22.04 -0.94 -4.70
N TYR A 634 20.77 -0.63 -4.40
CA TYR A 634 20.29 0.73 -4.13
C TYR A 634 19.77 0.86 -2.70
N ASN A 635 20.32 1.79 -1.93
CA ASN A 635 20.02 1.96 -0.50
C ASN A 635 19.55 3.38 -0.15
N ALA A 636 19.60 4.32 -1.09
CA ALA A 636 19.07 5.68 -0.93
C ALA A 636 17.54 5.74 -1.12
N THR A 637 16.78 4.85 -0.46
CA THR A 637 15.33 4.67 -0.66
C THR A 637 14.45 5.18 0.49
N LEU A 638 15.01 5.45 1.67
CA LEU A 638 14.20 5.93 2.80
C LEU A 638 13.73 7.36 2.54
N ASN A 639 12.52 7.67 2.97
CA ASN A 639 11.79 8.86 2.53
C ASN A 639 11.03 9.57 3.66
N VAL A 640 10.37 10.67 3.29
CA VAL A 640 9.45 11.43 4.14
C VAL A 640 8.08 11.42 3.49
N GLU A 641 7.11 10.82 4.17
CA GLU A 641 5.73 10.71 3.70
C GLU A 641 4.91 11.92 4.15
N THR A 642 4.02 12.41 3.27
CA THR A 642 3.16 13.57 3.56
C THR A 642 1.70 13.24 3.30
N CYS A 643 0.79 13.81 4.10
CA CYS A 643 -0.66 13.62 3.93
C CYS A 643 -1.42 14.96 4.03
N GLY A 644 -2.52 15.06 3.28
CA GLY A 644 -3.41 16.24 3.32
C GLY A 644 -2.86 17.47 2.61
N THR A 645 -2.02 17.30 1.58
CA THR A 645 -1.40 18.38 0.82
C THR A 645 -2.41 19.39 0.29
N VAL A 646 -3.51 18.94 -0.33
CA VAL A 646 -4.48 19.86 -0.93
C VAL A 646 -5.35 20.57 0.11
N THR A 647 -5.71 19.91 1.21
CA THR A 647 -6.34 20.58 2.37
C THR A 647 -5.43 21.68 2.92
N MET A 648 -4.13 21.45 3.03
CA MET A 648 -3.16 22.46 3.45
C MET A 648 -3.05 23.61 2.44
N VAL A 649 -2.89 23.32 1.15
CA VAL A 649 -2.80 24.35 0.08
C VAL A 649 -4.04 25.23 0.07
N ASN A 650 -5.23 24.63 0.12
CA ASN A 650 -6.48 25.37 0.15
C ASN A 650 -6.61 26.24 1.42
N SER A 651 -6.12 25.75 2.56
CA SER A 651 -6.14 26.49 3.82
C SER A 651 -5.21 27.69 3.78
N PHE A 652 -4.01 27.52 3.22
CA PHE A 652 -3.10 28.63 2.97
C PHE A 652 -3.68 29.66 1.99
N ALA A 653 -4.36 29.22 0.92
CA ALA A 653 -5.01 30.13 -0.01
C ALA A 653 -6.11 30.96 0.69
N ALA A 654 -6.93 30.32 1.50
CA ALA A 654 -7.97 31.00 2.29
C ALA A 654 -7.38 31.98 3.30
N LEU A 655 -6.37 31.58 4.09
CA LEU A 655 -5.68 32.48 5.02
C LEU A 655 -5.07 33.69 4.31
N LYS A 656 -4.28 33.44 3.26
CA LYS A 656 -3.63 34.49 2.47
C LYS A 656 -4.66 35.49 1.97
N LYS A 657 -5.76 34.99 1.39
CA LYS A 657 -6.77 35.86 0.78
C LYS A 657 -7.56 36.63 1.82
N LEU A 658 -8.16 35.91 2.76
CA LEU A 658 -9.21 36.45 3.62
C LEU A 658 -8.63 37.28 4.78
N VAL A 659 -7.45 36.90 5.28
CA VAL A 659 -6.83 37.56 6.43
C VAL A 659 -5.82 38.63 6.00
N TYR A 660 -4.96 38.31 5.03
CA TYR A 660 -3.80 39.16 4.74
C TYR A 660 -3.98 40.07 3.52
N ASP A 661 -4.48 39.55 2.40
CA ASP A 661 -4.67 40.32 1.16
C ASP A 661 -5.94 41.21 1.24
N ASP A 662 -7.10 40.60 1.46
CA ASP A 662 -8.40 41.30 1.49
C ASP A 662 -8.70 41.91 2.86
N LYS A 663 -8.08 41.40 3.93
CA LYS A 663 -8.33 41.80 5.34
C LYS A 663 -9.82 41.78 5.71
N ALA A 664 -10.55 40.81 5.17
CA ALA A 664 -11.98 40.63 5.43
C ALA A 664 -12.23 40.12 6.85
N PHE A 665 -11.29 39.35 7.39
CA PHE A 665 -11.28 38.85 8.77
C PHE A 665 -9.90 39.00 9.39
N THR A 666 -9.82 39.10 10.70
CA THR A 666 -8.57 39.05 11.45
C THR A 666 -8.11 37.60 11.64
N ILE A 667 -6.81 37.42 11.95
CA ILE A 667 -6.28 36.09 12.26
C ILE A 667 -6.95 35.49 13.51
N GLU A 668 -7.31 36.31 14.49
CA GLU A 668 -8.00 35.88 15.70
C GLU A 668 -9.45 35.43 15.43
N GLU A 669 -10.17 36.11 14.53
CA GLU A 669 -11.49 35.64 14.08
C GLU A 669 -11.40 34.30 13.34
N MET A 670 -10.35 34.09 12.54
CA MET A 670 -10.12 32.80 11.89
C MET A 670 -9.79 31.69 12.90
N LYS A 671 -8.92 31.96 13.87
CA LYS A 671 -8.59 31.00 14.96
C LYS A 671 -9.84 30.63 15.77
N ASP A 672 -10.65 31.62 16.16
CA ASP A 672 -11.90 31.41 16.88
C ASP A 672 -12.90 30.59 16.05
N ALA A 673 -13.03 30.87 14.75
CA ALA A 673 -13.90 30.11 13.87
C ALA A 673 -13.47 28.64 13.72
N ILE A 674 -12.16 28.38 13.61
CA ILE A 674 -11.58 27.03 13.56
C ILE A 674 -11.85 26.27 14.86
N LEU A 675 -11.54 26.87 16.02
CA LEU A 675 -11.72 26.25 17.33
C LEU A 675 -13.18 25.91 17.64
N ASN A 676 -14.11 26.69 17.09
CA ASN A 676 -15.54 26.48 17.24
C ASN A 676 -16.16 25.73 16.05
N ASN A 677 -15.33 25.13 15.19
CA ASN A 677 -15.74 24.33 14.04
C ASN A 677 -16.78 25.04 13.15
N PHE A 678 -16.63 26.35 12.97
CA PHE A 678 -17.56 27.22 12.25
C PHE A 678 -19.04 27.12 12.73
N GLY A 679 -19.27 26.70 13.98
CA GLY A 679 -20.60 26.50 14.53
C GLY A 679 -21.27 25.17 14.15
N PHE A 680 -20.51 24.20 13.67
CA PHE A 680 -20.97 22.84 13.35
C PHE A 680 -20.56 21.82 14.42
N LYS A 681 -21.26 20.69 14.46
CA LYS A 681 -20.84 19.53 15.25
C LYS A 681 -19.59 18.90 14.66
N ASP A 682 -18.80 18.24 15.52
CA ASP A 682 -17.67 17.43 15.08
C ASP A 682 -18.14 16.19 14.27
N ALA A 683 -17.35 15.78 13.27
CA ALA A 683 -17.68 14.64 12.41
C ALA A 683 -17.89 13.33 13.18
N LEU A 684 -17.18 13.13 14.31
CA LEU A 684 -17.37 11.96 15.17
C LEU A 684 -18.77 11.94 15.80
N GLU A 685 -19.31 13.09 16.17
CA GLU A 685 -20.67 13.21 16.70
C GLU A 685 -21.74 13.04 15.63
N VAL A 686 -21.47 13.52 14.40
CA VAL A 686 -22.39 13.41 13.26
C VAL A 686 -22.41 11.98 12.72
N GLY A 687 -21.28 11.28 12.74
CA GLY A 687 -21.11 9.99 12.07
C GLY A 687 -20.95 10.10 10.55
N ASN A 688 -20.59 11.28 10.03
CA ASN A 688 -20.25 11.51 8.62
C ASN A 688 -18.90 12.22 8.53
N TYR A 689 -17.96 11.63 7.78
CA TYR A 689 -16.56 12.06 7.68
C TYR A 689 -16.24 12.82 6.39
N SER A 690 -17.25 13.18 5.62
CA SER A 690 -17.16 14.06 4.46
C SER A 690 -17.85 15.40 4.75
N MET A 691 -17.79 16.35 3.82
CA MET A 691 -18.55 17.60 3.95
C MET A 691 -20.07 17.44 3.76
N ALA A 692 -20.57 16.24 3.43
CA ALA A 692 -21.99 15.97 3.31
C ALA A 692 -22.66 15.77 4.68
N ASP A 693 -23.96 16.09 4.77
CA ASP A 693 -24.83 15.85 5.93
C ASP A 693 -24.35 16.44 7.27
N GLN A 694 -23.56 17.52 7.21
CA GLN A 694 -22.99 18.18 8.39
C GLN A 694 -24.05 18.98 9.17
N VAL A 695 -23.97 18.95 10.50
CA VAL A 695 -25.00 19.48 11.39
C VAL A 695 -24.56 20.79 12.02
N LYS A 696 -25.20 21.89 11.64
CA LYS A 696 -24.98 23.20 12.24
C LYS A 696 -25.69 23.30 13.60
N VAL A 697 -24.97 23.75 14.63
CA VAL A 697 -25.49 23.95 15.99
C VAL A 697 -25.56 25.42 16.38
N ASP A 698 -24.71 26.27 15.80
CA ASP A 698 -24.82 27.71 16.00
C ASP A 698 -26.09 28.26 15.32
N LYS A 699 -26.99 28.78 16.15
CA LYS A 699 -28.25 29.42 15.71
C LYS A 699 -28.11 30.94 15.55
N THR A 700 -27.01 31.51 16.02
CA THR A 700 -26.76 32.96 15.95
C THR A 700 -26.24 33.38 14.59
N GLY A 701 -25.61 32.45 13.86
CA GLY A 701 -24.98 32.72 12.57
C GLY A 701 -23.65 33.46 12.70
N LYS A 702 -23.00 33.39 13.87
CA LYS A 702 -21.75 34.09 14.19
C LYS A 702 -20.66 33.79 13.15
N TYR A 703 -20.57 32.54 12.71
CA TYR A 703 -19.51 32.08 11.82
C TYR A 703 -19.92 32.01 10.33
N ASP A 704 -21.13 32.44 9.97
CA ASP A 704 -21.68 32.18 8.62
C ASP A 704 -20.92 32.90 7.52
N ALA A 705 -20.55 34.17 7.78
CA ALA A 705 -19.82 34.98 6.82
C ALA A 705 -18.41 34.44 6.59
N ILE A 706 -17.67 34.13 7.68
CA ILE A 706 -16.30 33.60 7.57
C ILE A 706 -16.29 32.20 6.96
N TYR A 707 -17.21 31.33 7.37
CA TYR A 707 -17.32 29.98 6.80
C TYR A 707 -17.60 30.01 5.30
N LYS A 708 -18.57 30.83 4.88
CA LYS A 708 -18.87 31.03 3.45
C LYS A 708 -17.65 31.57 2.70
N ALA A 709 -16.94 32.54 3.26
CA ALA A 709 -15.75 33.09 2.64
C ALA A 709 -14.62 32.05 2.52
N CYS A 710 -14.43 31.19 3.52
CA CYS A 710 -13.49 30.07 3.46
C CYS A 710 -13.84 29.11 2.32
N LEU A 711 -15.12 28.74 2.16
CA LEU A 711 -15.58 27.88 1.07
C LEU A 711 -15.42 28.54 -0.31
N ASP A 712 -15.63 29.85 -0.41
CA ASP A 712 -15.56 30.63 -1.66
C ASP A 712 -14.13 31.07 -2.02
N ALA A 713 -13.16 30.99 -1.09
CA ALA A 713 -11.76 31.33 -1.36
C ALA A 713 -11.16 30.43 -2.48
N PRO A 714 -10.13 30.90 -3.22
CA PRO A 714 -9.45 30.12 -4.25
C PRO A 714 -9.10 28.71 -3.78
N LYS A 715 -9.34 27.72 -4.64
CA LYS A 715 -9.07 26.31 -4.37
C LYS A 715 -8.18 25.75 -5.48
N TYR A 716 -7.21 24.94 -5.06
CA TYR A 716 -6.43 24.10 -5.96
C TYR A 716 -7.35 23.25 -6.85
N GLY A 717 -6.89 22.90 -8.05
CA GLY A 717 -7.61 22.02 -8.96
C GLY A 717 -8.52 22.76 -9.95
N ASN A 718 -8.37 24.08 -10.06
CA ASN A 718 -9.23 24.94 -10.86
C ASN A 718 -8.45 25.77 -11.90
N ASN A 719 -7.16 25.49 -12.10
CA ASN A 719 -6.23 26.32 -12.86
C ASN A 719 -6.22 27.78 -12.34
N ASP A 720 -6.21 27.92 -11.02
CA ASP A 720 -6.17 29.21 -10.34
C ASP A 720 -4.77 29.41 -9.75
N LEU A 721 -3.98 30.26 -10.41
CA LEU A 721 -2.60 30.56 -10.03
C LEU A 721 -2.46 31.08 -8.60
N TYR A 722 -3.52 31.58 -7.97
CA TYR A 722 -3.47 31.98 -6.58
C TYR A 722 -3.23 30.79 -5.65
N ALA A 723 -3.96 29.68 -5.83
CA ALA A 723 -3.79 28.46 -5.06
C ALA A 723 -2.64 27.59 -5.61
N ASP A 724 -2.50 27.52 -6.94
CA ASP A 724 -1.54 26.61 -7.58
C ASP A 724 -0.08 27.05 -7.34
N ASN A 725 0.19 28.35 -7.20
CA ASN A 725 1.53 28.81 -6.81
C ASN A 725 1.88 28.46 -5.35
N ILE A 726 0.89 28.29 -4.47
CA ILE A 726 1.14 27.82 -3.10
C ILE A 726 1.60 26.36 -3.14
N LEU A 727 0.92 25.51 -3.92
CA LEU A 727 1.37 24.13 -4.16
C LEU A 727 2.80 24.12 -4.72
N LYS A 728 3.04 24.86 -5.81
CA LYS A 728 4.38 24.92 -6.44
C LYS A 728 5.47 25.30 -5.44
N ASN A 729 5.23 26.32 -4.62
CA ASN A 729 6.21 26.79 -3.64
C ASN A 729 6.42 25.78 -2.50
N TYR A 730 5.35 25.09 -2.08
CA TYR A 730 5.43 23.99 -1.13
C TYR A 730 6.28 22.85 -1.68
N GLU A 731 6.02 22.38 -2.90
CA GLU A 731 6.74 21.25 -3.52
C GLU A 731 8.24 21.52 -3.67
N VAL A 732 8.59 22.73 -4.13
CA VAL A 732 10.00 23.16 -4.24
C VAL A 732 10.70 23.21 -2.88
N TRP A 733 9.98 23.59 -1.82
CA TRP A 733 10.52 23.61 -0.47
C TRP A 733 10.60 22.21 0.16
N LEU A 734 9.53 21.41 0.02
CA LEU A 734 9.44 20.05 0.54
C LEU A 734 10.57 19.18 0.00
N SER A 735 10.79 19.21 -1.32
CA SER A 735 11.89 18.45 -1.94
C SER A 735 13.25 18.80 -1.33
N LYS A 736 13.50 20.07 -0.99
CA LYS A 736 14.78 20.50 -0.40
C LYS A 736 14.91 20.10 1.06
N VAL A 737 13.86 20.31 1.86
CA VAL A 737 13.91 19.99 3.29
C VAL A 737 14.01 18.48 3.54
N CYS A 738 13.40 17.65 2.68
CA CYS A 738 13.57 16.20 2.76
C CYS A 738 15.00 15.77 2.39
N GLU A 739 15.64 16.43 1.42
CA GLU A 739 17.05 16.16 1.05
C GLU A 739 18.06 16.56 2.16
N GLU A 740 17.66 17.39 3.13
CA GLU A 740 18.45 17.72 4.33
C GLU A 740 18.43 16.59 5.38
N ALA A 741 17.37 15.77 5.39
CA ALA A 741 17.25 14.62 6.30
C ALA A 741 18.09 13.43 5.82
N GLN A 742 18.66 12.69 6.76
CA GLN A 742 19.57 11.58 6.46
C GLN A 742 19.08 10.26 7.05
N SER A 743 19.02 9.21 6.22
CA SER A 743 18.66 7.87 6.67
C SER A 743 19.78 7.19 7.47
N LEU A 744 19.46 6.07 8.13
CA LEU A 744 20.43 5.21 8.82
C LEU A 744 21.55 4.67 7.91
N TYR A 745 21.34 4.71 6.59
CA TYR A 745 22.33 4.34 5.57
C TYR A 745 23.19 5.52 5.11
N ALA A 746 23.11 6.64 5.81
CA ALA A 746 23.76 7.91 5.48
C ALA A 746 23.36 8.47 4.10
N LYS A 747 22.14 8.17 3.64
CA LYS A 747 21.61 8.65 2.34
C LYS A 747 20.58 9.75 2.55
N LYS A 748 20.49 10.67 1.59
CA LYS A 748 19.47 11.72 1.59
C LYS A 748 18.09 11.12 1.44
N MET A 749 17.13 11.62 2.21
CA MET A 749 15.72 11.28 2.04
C MET A 749 15.08 12.12 0.93
N TYR A 750 13.86 11.75 0.53
CA TYR A 750 13.07 12.43 -0.49
C TYR A 750 11.57 12.37 -0.14
N PRO A 751 10.70 13.17 -0.79
CA PRO A 751 9.27 13.12 -0.54
C PRO A 751 8.57 11.88 -1.14
N CYS A 752 7.71 11.25 -0.36
CA CYS A 752 6.66 10.32 -0.79
C CYS A 752 5.29 10.97 -0.53
N GLN A 753 4.45 11.08 -1.56
CA GLN A 753 3.25 11.92 -1.52
C GLN A 753 2.02 11.13 -1.96
N ILE A 754 1.49 10.34 -1.03
CA ILE A 754 0.30 9.50 -1.16
C ILE A 754 -0.57 9.68 0.09
N SER A 755 -1.85 9.29 0.01
CA SER A 755 -2.71 9.30 1.20
C SER A 755 -2.94 7.91 1.79
N VAL A 756 -2.95 6.87 0.95
CA VAL A 756 -3.56 5.56 1.28
C VAL A 756 -4.92 5.81 1.97
N SER A 757 -5.22 5.18 3.10
CA SER A 757 -6.37 5.55 3.95
C SER A 757 -6.04 6.54 5.09
N THR A 758 -4.78 6.99 5.18
CA THR A 758 -4.26 7.83 6.28
C THR A 758 -4.96 9.18 6.42
N HIS A 759 -5.50 9.70 5.31
CA HIS A 759 -6.33 10.91 5.28
C HIS A 759 -7.62 10.81 6.12
N GLY A 760 -8.05 9.58 6.46
CA GLY A 760 -9.14 9.32 7.39
C GLY A 760 -8.75 9.62 8.85
N PRO A 761 -7.86 8.84 9.47
CA PRO A 761 -7.44 9.03 10.87
C PRO A 761 -6.80 10.40 11.15
N GLN A 762 -5.92 10.89 10.26
CA GLN A 762 -5.31 12.21 10.47
C GLN A 762 -6.32 13.35 10.30
N GLY A 763 -7.30 13.19 9.40
CA GLY A 763 -8.46 14.06 9.33
C GLY A 763 -9.26 14.05 10.64
N ALA A 764 -9.52 12.86 11.19
CA ALA A 764 -10.22 12.70 12.47
C ALA A 764 -9.49 13.39 13.64
N ALA A 765 -8.16 13.45 13.62
CA ALA A 765 -7.35 14.10 14.65
C ALA A 765 -7.20 15.62 14.49
N THR A 766 -7.70 16.19 13.40
CA THR A 766 -7.52 17.61 13.04
C THR A 766 -8.82 18.37 13.16
N LEU A 767 -8.74 19.55 13.78
CA LEU A 767 -9.85 20.50 13.88
C LEU A 767 -10.28 20.99 12.49
N ALA A 768 -11.25 21.90 12.47
CA ALA A 768 -11.62 22.56 11.22
C ALA A 768 -10.41 23.30 10.63
N THR A 769 -10.37 23.44 9.31
CA THR A 769 -9.26 24.11 8.61
C THR A 769 -9.76 25.33 7.84
N ALA A 770 -8.85 26.26 7.55
CA ALA A 770 -9.19 27.56 6.97
C ALA A 770 -9.79 27.47 5.55
N ASP A 771 -9.67 26.32 4.88
CA ASP A 771 -10.35 26.05 3.61
C ASP A 771 -11.85 25.78 3.74
N GLY A 772 -12.36 25.71 4.98
CA GLY A 772 -13.76 25.41 5.28
C GLY A 772 -14.03 23.92 5.50
N ARG A 773 -13.02 23.04 5.48
CA ARG A 773 -13.20 21.66 5.95
C ARG A 773 -13.50 21.67 7.45
N LEU A 774 -14.48 20.86 7.88
CA LEU A 774 -14.90 20.76 9.28
C LEU A 774 -14.07 19.76 10.09
N SER A 775 -14.05 19.97 11.41
CA SER A 775 -13.36 19.12 12.40
C SER A 775 -13.74 17.66 12.27
N GLY A 776 -12.73 16.80 12.32
CA GLY A 776 -12.87 15.35 12.28
C GLY A 776 -13.20 14.73 10.91
N THR A 777 -13.46 15.55 9.88
CA THR A 777 -13.68 15.04 8.51
C THR A 777 -12.36 14.64 7.84
N THR A 778 -12.42 13.83 6.79
CA THR A 778 -11.22 13.40 6.06
C THR A 778 -10.45 14.58 5.45
N TYR A 779 -9.13 14.42 5.29
CA TYR A 779 -8.36 15.28 4.40
C TYR A 779 -8.67 14.99 2.93
N SER A 780 -8.13 15.82 2.02
CA SER A 780 -8.04 15.48 0.60
C SER A 780 -7.35 14.12 0.41
N ASP A 781 -7.90 13.27 -0.46
CA ASP A 781 -7.24 12.04 -0.88
C ASP A 781 -6.01 12.33 -1.77
N GLY A 782 -5.10 11.35 -1.88
CA GLY A 782 -3.87 11.49 -2.65
C GLY A 782 -3.01 12.67 -2.20
N SER A 783 -2.36 13.30 -3.17
CA SER A 783 -1.55 14.51 -2.94
C SER A 783 -1.83 15.62 -3.96
N VAL A 784 -2.40 15.26 -5.12
CA VAL A 784 -2.78 16.19 -6.19
C VAL A 784 -4.22 15.97 -6.68
N SER A 785 -5.04 15.20 -5.95
CA SER A 785 -6.50 15.19 -6.12
C SER A 785 -7.09 16.49 -5.58
N ALA A 786 -8.13 17.04 -6.23
CA ALA A 786 -8.87 18.14 -5.62
C ALA A 786 -9.58 17.67 -4.34
N TYR A 787 -9.71 18.56 -3.35
CA TYR A 787 -10.60 18.27 -2.23
C TYR A 787 -12.04 18.16 -2.76
N ALA A 788 -12.78 17.16 -2.27
CA ALA A 788 -14.11 16.83 -2.77
C ALA A 788 -15.02 18.07 -2.95
N GLY A 789 -15.53 18.27 -4.17
CA GLY A 789 -16.43 19.38 -4.53
C GLY A 789 -15.76 20.75 -4.75
N THR A 790 -14.43 20.83 -4.71
CA THR A 790 -13.70 22.10 -4.92
C THR A 790 -13.24 22.32 -6.36
N ASP A 791 -13.08 21.25 -7.13
CA ASP A 791 -12.80 21.23 -8.58
C ASP A 791 -14.07 21.56 -9.39
N LYS A 792 -14.26 22.84 -9.68
CA LYS A 792 -15.46 23.38 -10.34
C LYS A 792 -15.21 23.80 -11.81
N ASN A 793 -13.97 23.74 -12.27
CA ASN A 793 -13.56 24.12 -13.63
C ASN A 793 -13.22 22.92 -14.55
N GLY A 794 -13.60 21.71 -14.13
CA GLY A 794 -13.45 20.50 -14.94
C GLY A 794 -12.07 19.83 -14.81
N VAL A 795 -11.98 18.59 -15.32
CA VAL A 795 -10.83 17.70 -15.10
C VAL A 795 -9.51 18.25 -15.67
N TYR A 796 -9.57 18.95 -16.81
CA TYR A 796 -8.36 19.52 -17.41
C TYR A 796 -7.82 20.69 -16.59
N ALA A 797 -8.67 21.47 -15.92
CA ALA A 797 -8.22 22.51 -14.99
C ALA A 797 -7.50 21.90 -13.78
N LEU A 798 -7.99 20.76 -13.28
CA LEU A 798 -7.30 19.98 -12.26
C LEU A 798 -5.94 19.48 -12.75
N PHE A 799 -5.84 19.01 -14.00
CA PHE A 799 -4.56 18.59 -14.59
C PHE A 799 -3.56 19.75 -14.71
N GLU A 800 -4.01 20.94 -15.09
CA GLU A 800 -3.16 22.14 -15.12
C GLU A 800 -2.64 22.49 -13.72
N SER A 801 -3.52 22.52 -12.71
CA SER A 801 -3.13 22.79 -11.32
C SER A 801 -2.12 21.75 -10.80
N ALA A 802 -2.36 20.47 -11.06
CA ALA A 802 -1.50 19.38 -10.60
C ALA A 802 -0.09 19.44 -11.22
N THR A 803 0.04 19.91 -12.45
CA THR A 803 1.30 19.91 -13.23
C THR A 803 2.00 21.27 -13.24
N ILE A 804 1.69 22.15 -12.29
CA ILE A 804 2.35 23.46 -12.11
C ILE A 804 3.83 23.36 -11.69
N TRP A 805 4.29 22.15 -11.37
CA TRP A 805 5.64 21.80 -10.91
C TRP A 805 6.11 20.49 -11.58
N ASP A 806 7.43 20.27 -11.57
CA ASP A 806 8.02 19.05 -12.15
C ASP A 806 7.91 17.87 -11.17
N GLN A 807 6.98 16.96 -11.46
CA GLN A 807 6.73 15.80 -10.62
C GLN A 807 7.79 14.68 -10.77
N ALA A 808 8.74 14.81 -11.69
CA ALA A 808 9.81 13.82 -11.88
C ALA A 808 10.95 13.94 -10.85
N VAL A 809 10.95 14.99 -10.02
CA VAL A 809 12.03 15.25 -9.03
C VAL A 809 11.76 14.64 -7.66
N VAL A 810 10.59 14.05 -7.45
CA VAL A 810 10.16 13.35 -6.23
C VAL A 810 9.78 11.91 -6.57
N GLN A 811 9.54 11.07 -5.56
CA GLN A 811 9.21 9.67 -5.80
C GLN A 811 7.89 9.48 -6.56
N ASN A 812 6.87 10.24 -6.18
CA ASN A 812 5.52 10.14 -6.71
C ASN A 812 4.66 11.37 -6.37
N SER A 813 3.50 11.43 -7.02
CA SER A 813 2.32 12.22 -6.59
C SER A 813 1.06 11.43 -6.98
N GLN A 814 -0.05 11.60 -6.28
CA GLN A 814 -1.22 10.73 -6.41
C GLN A 814 -2.48 11.51 -6.75
N MET A 815 -3.10 11.18 -7.89
CA MET A 815 -4.41 11.66 -8.31
C MET A 815 -5.45 10.54 -8.36
N ASN A 816 -6.60 10.77 -7.75
CA ASN A 816 -7.81 10.01 -7.95
C ASN A 816 -8.82 10.82 -8.78
N LEU A 817 -9.54 10.14 -9.67
CA LEU A 817 -10.65 10.70 -10.41
C LEU A 817 -11.86 9.76 -10.34
N LYS A 818 -13.07 10.30 -10.20
CA LYS A 818 -14.30 9.49 -10.25
C LYS A 818 -15.13 9.89 -11.46
N LEU A 819 -15.41 8.91 -12.32
CA LEU A 819 -16.19 9.07 -13.54
C LEU A 819 -17.53 8.35 -13.39
N HIS A 820 -18.63 8.99 -13.81
CA HIS A 820 -19.89 8.27 -13.93
C HIS A 820 -19.81 7.25 -15.09
N PRO A 821 -20.31 6.01 -14.95
CA PRO A 821 -20.16 4.97 -15.97
C PRO A 821 -20.65 5.33 -17.39
N THR A 822 -21.62 6.24 -17.51
CA THR A 822 -22.16 6.68 -18.82
C THR A 822 -21.16 7.50 -19.64
N THR A 823 -20.18 8.15 -18.99
CA THR A 823 -19.22 9.04 -19.66
C THR A 823 -18.27 8.30 -20.60
N ILE A 824 -17.99 7.04 -20.26
CA ILE A 824 -17.01 6.19 -20.94
C ILE A 824 -17.65 4.93 -21.51
N LYS A 825 -18.94 4.96 -21.86
CA LYS A 825 -19.64 3.82 -22.45
C LYS A 825 -19.06 3.42 -23.82
N GLY A 826 -19.02 2.11 -24.09
CA GLY A 826 -18.61 1.54 -25.38
C GLY A 826 -17.12 1.73 -25.71
N GLN A 827 -16.73 1.40 -26.93
CA GLN A 827 -15.33 1.49 -27.38
C GLN A 827 -14.83 2.94 -27.48
N GLN A 828 -15.70 3.86 -27.92
CA GLN A 828 -15.38 5.30 -27.93
C GLN A 828 -15.09 5.82 -26.52
N GLY A 829 -15.85 5.36 -25.53
CA GLY A 829 -15.61 5.71 -24.14
C GLY A 829 -14.30 5.15 -23.59
N THR A 830 -13.90 3.92 -23.97
CA THR A 830 -12.54 3.42 -23.69
C THR A 830 -11.47 4.35 -24.24
N LYS A 831 -11.62 4.79 -25.50
CA LYS A 831 -10.67 5.69 -26.14
C LYS A 831 -10.61 7.04 -25.44
N LYS A 832 -11.75 7.62 -25.06
CA LYS A 832 -11.81 8.87 -24.27
C LYS A 832 -11.08 8.75 -22.93
N LEU A 833 -11.27 7.64 -22.21
CA LEU A 833 -10.54 7.39 -20.97
C LEU A 833 -9.03 7.33 -21.19
N LEU A 834 -8.58 6.67 -22.26
CA LEU A 834 -7.17 6.63 -22.63
C LEU A 834 -6.64 8.03 -23.00
N ASP A 835 -7.36 8.78 -23.83
CA ASP A 835 -6.95 10.12 -24.27
C ASP A 835 -6.93 11.12 -23.08
N LEU A 836 -7.87 11.01 -22.14
CA LEU A 836 -7.87 11.76 -20.88
C LEU A 836 -6.62 11.43 -20.05
N THR A 837 -6.33 10.14 -19.86
CA THR A 837 -5.14 9.66 -19.15
C THR A 837 -3.87 10.21 -19.80
N ARG A 838 -3.75 10.09 -21.12
CA ARG A 838 -2.60 10.61 -21.89
C ARG A 838 -2.43 12.10 -21.74
N SER A 839 -3.53 12.86 -21.72
CA SER A 839 -3.47 14.31 -21.57
C SER A 839 -2.79 14.72 -20.26
N TYR A 840 -3.10 14.02 -19.16
CA TYR A 840 -2.44 14.25 -17.89
C TYR A 840 -0.96 13.81 -17.89
N LEU A 841 -0.69 12.58 -18.33
CA LEU A 841 0.67 12.02 -18.29
C LEU A 841 1.63 12.76 -19.23
N ARG A 842 1.19 13.19 -20.41
CA ARG A 842 1.98 13.99 -21.36
C ARG A 842 2.34 15.38 -20.84
N LYS A 843 1.55 15.93 -19.91
CA LYS A 843 1.88 17.18 -19.22
C LYS A 843 2.92 17.02 -18.11
N GLY A 844 3.34 15.78 -17.82
CA GLY A 844 4.27 15.49 -16.72
C GLY A 844 3.58 15.07 -15.43
N GLY A 845 2.26 14.81 -15.45
CA GLY A 845 1.58 14.15 -14.32
C GLY A 845 2.18 12.77 -14.06
N PHE A 846 2.44 12.44 -12.80
CA PHE A 846 3.08 11.19 -12.40
C PHE A 846 2.09 10.04 -12.41
N HIS A 847 0.93 10.18 -11.78
CA HIS A 847 -0.03 9.07 -11.63
C HIS A 847 -1.49 9.51 -11.62
N ILE A 848 -2.35 8.70 -12.26
CA ILE A 848 -3.81 8.81 -12.20
C ILE A 848 -4.47 7.43 -12.10
N GLN A 849 -5.52 7.35 -11.27
CA GLN A 849 -6.37 6.17 -11.15
C GLN A 849 -7.85 6.56 -11.06
N TYR A 850 -8.74 5.63 -11.40
CA TYR A 850 -10.15 5.94 -11.63
C TYR A 850 -11.08 5.09 -10.78
N ASN A 851 -12.09 5.72 -10.19
CA ASN A 851 -13.36 5.07 -9.89
C ASN A 851 -14.28 5.24 -11.10
N VAL A 852 -14.94 4.15 -11.53
CA VAL A 852 -16.00 4.19 -12.54
C VAL A 852 -17.24 3.59 -11.91
N VAL A 853 -17.95 4.42 -11.16
CA VAL A 853 -19.06 4.01 -10.31
C VAL A 853 -19.97 5.21 -10.09
N ASP A 854 -21.26 4.93 -9.99
CA ASP A 854 -22.27 5.92 -9.62
C ASP A 854 -22.31 6.05 -8.08
N SER A 855 -22.29 7.29 -7.59
CA SER A 855 -22.32 7.58 -6.16
C SER A 855 -23.60 7.11 -5.47
N GLU A 856 -24.74 6.99 -6.17
CA GLU A 856 -25.97 6.44 -5.58
C GLU A 856 -25.83 4.94 -5.27
N THR A 857 -25.12 4.19 -6.13
CA THR A 857 -24.77 2.78 -5.86
C THR A 857 -23.95 2.65 -4.58
N LEU A 858 -22.97 3.54 -4.36
CA LEU A 858 -22.14 3.52 -3.16
C LEU A 858 -22.94 3.85 -1.89
N LYS A 859 -23.86 4.83 -1.95
CA LYS A 859 -24.75 5.17 -0.84
C LYS A 859 -25.70 4.04 -0.49
N ASP A 860 -26.22 3.31 -1.48
CA ASP A 860 -27.05 2.13 -1.23
C ASP A 860 -26.22 0.98 -0.62
N ALA A 861 -25.02 0.73 -1.15
CA ALA A 861 -24.11 -0.28 -0.63
C ALA A 861 -23.63 0.03 0.80
N GLN A 862 -23.50 1.31 1.18
CA GLN A 862 -23.21 1.69 2.57
C GLN A 862 -24.37 1.32 3.52
N LYS A 863 -25.61 1.44 3.07
CA LYS A 863 -26.81 1.11 3.87
C LYS A 863 -27.09 -0.39 3.92
N ASN A 864 -26.80 -1.09 2.82
CA ASN A 864 -27.16 -2.48 2.60
C ASN A 864 -25.93 -3.32 2.16
N PRO A 865 -24.84 -3.37 2.94
CA PRO A 865 -23.55 -3.94 2.50
C PRO A 865 -23.63 -5.41 2.07
N ASP A 866 -24.52 -6.21 2.65
CA ASP A 866 -24.70 -7.63 2.33
C ASP A 866 -25.16 -7.86 0.87
N ASN A 867 -25.90 -6.90 0.30
CA ASN A 867 -26.32 -6.95 -1.11
C ASN A 867 -25.17 -6.68 -2.09
N TYR A 868 -24.02 -6.22 -1.59
CA TYR A 868 -22.89 -5.73 -2.37
C TYR A 868 -21.57 -6.37 -1.93
N ARG A 869 -21.58 -7.65 -1.53
CA ARG A 869 -20.39 -8.40 -1.06
C ARG A 869 -19.19 -8.31 -2.03
N GLN A 870 -19.46 -8.26 -3.33
CA GLN A 870 -18.47 -8.24 -4.40
C GLN A 870 -18.17 -6.82 -4.93
N LEU A 871 -18.89 -5.78 -4.46
CA LEU A 871 -18.64 -4.41 -4.90
C LEU A 871 -17.24 -4.01 -4.47
N MET A 872 -16.45 -3.55 -5.43
CA MET A 872 -15.12 -3.02 -5.19
C MET A 872 -15.06 -1.54 -5.59
N VAL A 873 -14.22 -0.79 -4.88
CA VAL A 873 -13.93 0.60 -5.21
C VAL A 873 -12.43 0.84 -5.14
N ARG A 874 -11.98 1.87 -5.85
CA ARG A 874 -10.63 2.40 -5.72
C ARG A 874 -10.59 3.43 -4.59
N VAL A 875 -9.63 3.31 -3.68
CA VAL A 875 -9.44 4.29 -2.60
C VAL A 875 -8.27 5.22 -2.97
N ALA A 876 -7.04 4.84 -2.65
CA ALA A 876 -5.84 5.61 -2.97
C ALA A 876 -4.67 4.64 -3.07
N GLY A 877 -4.28 4.26 -4.29
CA GLY A 877 -3.26 3.25 -4.52
C GLY A 877 -3.72 1.78 -4.43
N PHE A 878 -4.95 1.50 -4.00
CA PHE A 878 -5.49 0.14 -3.92
C PHE A 878 -6.98 0.07 -4.22
N THR A 879 -7.42 -1.14 -4.56
CA THR A 879 -8.83 -1.55 -4.68
C THR A 879 -9.20 -2.38 -3.45
N GLN A 880 -10.42 -2.24 -2.94
CA GLN A 880 -10.92 -3.05 -1.84
C GLN A 880 -12.42 -3.32 -1.97
N TYR A 881 -12.89 -4.40 -1.37
CA TYR A 881 -14.32 -4.66 -1.20
C TYR A 881 -14.97 -3.58 -0.33
N TRP A 882 -16.05 -3.00 -0.82
CA TRP A 882 -16.77 -1.90 -0.15
C TRP A 882 -17.17 -2.24 1.28
N CYS A 883 -17.64 -3.47 1.51
CA CYS A 883 -18.07 -3.95 2.82
C CYS A 883 -16.93 -4.13 3.83
N GLU A 884 -15.67 -4.19 3.39
CA GLU A 884 -14.50 -4.28 4.26
C GLU A 884 -13.89 -2.89 4.60
N LEU A 885 -14.35 -1.83 3.93
CA LEU A 885 -13.89 -0.45 4.18
C LEU A 885 -14.59 0.18 5.38
N GLY A 886 -13.82 0.93 6.18
CA GLY A 886 -14.38 1.74 7.26
C GLY A 886 -15.22 2.91 6.75
N LYS A 887 -16.25 3.28 7.51
CA LYS A 887 -17.16 4.39 7.17
C LYS A 887 -16.45 5.70 6.79
N PRO A 888 -15.37 6.14 7.47
CA PRO A 888 -14.68 7.37 7.09
C PRO A 888 -14.21 7.40 5.63
N ILE A 889 -13.64 6.28 5.15
CA ILE A 889 -13.18 6.14 3.77
C ILE A 889 -14.36 5.98 2.81
N GLN A 890 -15.42 5.27 3.22
CA GLN A 890 -16.63 5.18 2.40
C GLN A 890 -17.27 6.56 2.15
N ASP A 891 -17.42 7.38 3.20
CA ASP A 891 -17.99 8.72 3.07
C ASP A 891 -17.14 9.61 2.16
N GLU A 892 -15.80 9.51 2.28
CA GLU A 892 -14.85 10.22 1.43
C GLU A 892 -15.01 9.84 -0.05
N VAL A 893 -14.98 8.54 -0.38
CA VAL A 893 -15.11 8.05 -1.76
C VAL A 893 -16.48 8.44 -2.36
N ILE A 894 -17.55 8.41 -1.57
CA ILE A 894 -18.88 8.90 -1.98
C ILE A 894 -18.81 10.40 -2.31
N ALA A 895 -18.12 11.19 -1.51
CA ALA A 895 -18.07 12.64 -1.65
C ALA A 895 -17.19 13.14 -2.81
N ARG A 896 -16.23 12.35 -3.28
CA ARG A 896 -15.38 12.72 -4.44
C ARG A 896 -16.22 13.24 -5.60
N THR A 897 -15.72 14.26 -6.28
CA THR A 897 -16.39 14.86 -7.44
C THR A 897 -16.62 13.81 -8.52
N GLU A 898 -17.88 13.67 -8.95
CA GLU A 898 -18.28 12.74 -10.00
C GLU A 898 -18.38 13.48 -11.34
N TYR A 899 -17.55 13.07 -12.30
CA TYR A 899 -17.54 13.67 -13.63
C TYR A 899 -18.56 12.97 -14.54
N GLU A 900 -19.58 13.72 -14.97
CA GLU A 900 -20.60 13.30 -15.93
C GLU A 900 -20.26 13.67 -17.39
N GLY A 901 -19.15 14.37 -17.61
CA GLY A 901 -18.59 14.68 -18.93
C GLY A 901 -17.07 14.78 -18.87
N VAL A 902 -16.39 14.13 -19.82
CA VAL A 902 -14.92 14.11 -19.99
C VAL A 902 -14.53 14.20 -21.46
#